data_AF-A0A2I2KJ37-F1
#
_entry.id   AF-A0A2I2KJ37-F1
#
_cell.length_a   1.000
_cell.length_b   1.000
_cell.length_c   1.000
_cell.angle_alpha   90.00
_cell.angle_beta   90.00
_cell.angle_gamma   90.00
#
_symmetry.space_group_name_H-M   'P 1'
#
loop_
_entity.id
_entity.type
_entity.pdbx_description
1 polymer ?
#
loop_
_entity_poly.entity_id
_entity_poly.type
_entity_poly.pdbx_seq_one_letter_code
_entity_poly.pdbx_strand_id
1 'polypeptide(L)'
;MTVVAQETVAGRGVPGQEFSVDEAEELGFAGEAFDPLALAAPTVPAAPAVPAVPAGVTASPAAEVGAPVFDPDAVVVAPVGSRELVARGAVGAVRVGDPAAASVTEMIRLLRATTVAAHASALRAQTGLQRRALARLGLSAGVDAGPPAHAAGLALAGTPALPVALPPAPARGRVTTEASFKPLARTTVRALGPAELDRIARAEIAAVFGAAYEQEGLDGAVRFTGAGPSLLAAVEAIELRGGRAGRGLLRARLVAPPGAALGEADVVAAAAQAARLFAVYLGLHLCLPDARFVEGAAASGEAADGAGPRVALAGAEGGEFVLVVEIADVDLVPRPWLRADAELRRVGPGAGGATANGVGGTANGRPGAAPGVAGGAGESDGEVLARVVDLVVGLREPDGRAVGPEIGGRPAAWLGRRNRFGDRAMLSEFHMAHFCRGDQAIALGPEFAGYTGRKATRLPSGGLLLVDRVLELHGTRGEAATLAGGASHVTEYDAPADSWYFADTANASMPNCVYMETSLQAALMVGYYMGATLGDPAAVVSLRNLGGSATVLREIDLRDATIRQHSRLLSTTDMPGSSLQNFSYTLSVDGEPFYEGETLFGYFSDGALANQTGLDAGKFAPTWLDSVDPRPATRTIDVAARRADPHARLIARDHLALLDTVDVVDGGGRYGEGYLHAVRAIDPDDWFFARHFHLDPVIPGSLGVETVIQAMQEWLLDSAHADGLVDPAFILPVGTAFTWKYRGQFLPTDGETRLEVHIKEVRRGQGRVRVTGDASVWKPGLRIYECLGIAVELREDGAPSW
;
A
#
# COMPACT_ATOMS: atom_id res chain seq x y z
N MET A 1 42.33 -6.09 -35.96
CA MET A 1 43.43 -6.82 -36.63
C MET A 1 43.70 -8.07 -35.80
N THR A 2 43.13 -9.20 -36.21
CA THR A 2 43.60 -10.61 -36.08
C THR A 2 44.03 -11.23 -34.72
N VAL A 3 43.77 -12.56 -34.61
CA VAL A 3 44.25 -13.57 -33.63
C VAL A 3 43.43 -13.62 -32.33
N VAL A 4 42.63 -14.66 -31.97
CA VAL A 4 42.54 -16.14 -32.18
C VAL A 4 43.26 -17.00 -31.12
N ALA A 5 42.45 -17.73 -30.33
CA ALA A 5 42.67 -18.98 -29.59
C ALA A 5 41.30 -19.35 -28.94
N GLN A 6 40.59 -20.48 -29.12
CA GLN A 6 40.91 -21.89 -29.40
C GLN A 6 41.84 -22.49 -28.31
N GLU A 7 41.54 -23.60 -27.63
CA GLU A 7 40.84 -24.86 -27.99
C GLU A 7 40.15 -25.52 -26.75
N THR A 8 39.42 -26.66 -26.73
CA THR A 8 38.61 -27.55 -27.62
C THR A 8 38.32 -28.84 -26.77
N VAL A 9 37.42 -29.73 -27.27
CA VAL A 9 37.16 -31.16 -26.87
C VAL A 9 36.19 -31.34 -25.67
N ALA A 10 35.25 -32.30 -25.60
CA ALA A 10 34.40 -33.09 -26.54
C ALA A 10 33.40 -33.93 -25.66
N GLY A 11 32.32 -34.58 -26.13
CA GLY A 11 31.67 -34.71 -27.44
C GLY A 11 30.94 -36.07 -27.58
N ARG A 12 29.85 -36.16 -28.37
CA ARG A 12 29.30 -37.33 -29.14
C ARG A 12 27.86 -37.08 -29.62
N GLY A 13 27.57 -37.31 -30.92
CA GLY A 13 26.21 -37.29 -31.53
C GLY A 13 25.40 -38.57 -31.25
N VAL A 14 24.24 -38.87 -31.85
CA VAL A 14 23.72 -38.76 -33.25
C VAL A 14 22.20 -39.14 -33.21
N PRO A 15 21.31 -38.91 -34.22
CA PRO A 15 21.24 -37.99 -35.37
C PRO A 15 20.07 -36.97 -35.26
N GLY A 16 19.97 -36.03 -36.21
CA GLY A 16 18.89 -35.04 -36.27
C GLY A 16 17.62 -35.50 -37.02
N GLN A 17 16.50 -34.88 -36.65
CA GLN A 17 15.29 -34.76 -37.46
C GLN A 17 15.15 -33.28 -37.79
N GLU A 18 15.22 -32.90 -39.06
CA GLU A 18 15.09 -31.49 -39.47
C GLU A 18 13.64 -31.04 -39.29
N PHE A 19 13.43 -30.05 -38.42
CA PHE A 19 12.23 -29.22 -38.41
C PHE A 19 12.59 -27.86 -39.00
N SER A 20 12.00 -27.52 -40.13
CA SER A 20 12.09 -26.19 -40.73
C SER A 20 11.38 -25.18 -39.83
N VAL A 21 12.12 -24.22 -39.29
CA VAL A 21 11.57 -23.09 -38.56
C VAL A 21 11.21 -21.99 -39.55
N ASP A 22 10.12 -22.20 -40.30
CA ASP A 22 9.45 -21.20 -41.13
C ASP A 22 7.97 -21.20 -40.73
N GLU A 23 7.65 -20.40 -39.71
CA GLU A 23 6.34 -19.81 -39.39
C GLU A 23 6.44 -19.13 -38.01
N ALA A 24 7.27 -18.09 -37.92
CA ALA A 24 7.04 -17.04 -36.95
C ALA A 24 6.02 -16.08 -37.58
N GLU A 25 4.76 -16.15 -37.15
CA GLU A 25 3.80 -15.09 -37.48
C GLU A 25 4.29 -13.78 -36.85
N GLU A 26 4.89 -12.93 -37.67
CA GLU A 26 5.04 -11.52 -37.35
C GLU A 26 3.67 -10.97 -36.96
N LEU A 27 3.60 -10.20 -35.86
CA LEU A 27 2.41 -9.43 -35.50
C LEU A 27 2.23 -8.28 -36.50
N GLY A 28 1.82 -8.64 -37.71
CA GLY A 28 1.61 -7.75 -38.85
C GLY A 28 0.49 -6.77 -38.55
N PHE A 29 0.88 -5.52 -38.28
CA PHE A 29 -0.04 -4.41 -38.08
C PHE A 29 -0.71 -4.05 -39.41
N ALA A 30 -1.82 -4.73 -39.74
CA ALA A 30 -2.65 -4.44 -40.91
C ALA A 30 -3.54 -3.21 -40.66
N GLY A 31 -2.90 -2.05 -40.48
CA GLY A 31 -3.54 -0.73 -40.48
C GLY A 31 -2.88 0.15 -41.53
N GLU A 32 -3.67 0.88 -42.31
CA GLU A 32 -3.16 1.81 -43.32
C GLU A 32 -2.20 2.85 -42.71
N ALA A 33 -1.19 3.25 -43.47
CA ALA A 33 -0.20 4.23 -43.02
C ALA A 33 -0.89 5.55 -42.65
N PHE A 34 -0.75 5.97 -41.39
CA PHE A 34 -1.30 7.22 -40.88
C PHE A 34 -0.63 8.42 -41.58
N ASP A 35 -1.41 9.19 -42.34
CA ASP A 35 -0.97 10.46 -42.93
C ASP A 35 -1.17 11.62 -41.92
N PRO A 36 -0.09 12.17 -41.34
CA PRO A 36 -0.19 13.24 -40.35
C PRO A 36 -0.60 14.61 -40.95
N LEU A 37 -0.68 14.77 -42.28
CA LEU A 37 -1.04 16.04 -42.93
C LEU A 37 -2.55 16.17 -43.19
N ALA A 38 -3.32 15.08 -43.13
CA ALA A 38 -4.77 15.10 -43.36
C ALA A 38 -5.58 15.82 -42.25
N LEU A 39 -4.99 16.04 -41.08
CA LEU A 39 -5.61 16.73 -39.93
C LEU A 39 -5.33 18.24 -39.85
N ALA A 40 -4.63 18.81 -40.84
CA ALA A 40 -4.06 20.16 -40.76
C ALA A 40 -4.60 21.18 -41.79
N ALA A 41 -5.90 21.15 -42.13
CA ALA A 41 -6.58 22.29 -42.78
C ALA A 41 -8.13 22.23 -42.68
N PRO A 42 -8.80 23.22 -42.05
CA PRO A 42 -10.24 23.42 -42.24
C PRO A 42 -10.51 24.21 -43.53
N THR A 43 -11.00 23.55 -44.58
CA THR A 43 -11.45 24.20 -45.81
C THR A 43 -12.88 24.72 -45.68
N VAL A 44 -13.02 26.03 -45.44
CA VAL A 44 -14.32 26.73 -45.49
C VAL A 44 -14.72 26.94 -46.96
N PRO A 45 -15.92 26.50 -47.42
CA PRO A 45 -16.39 26.79 -48.77
C PRO A 45 -16.78 28.27 -48.89
N ALA A 46 -16.28 28.95 -49.93
CA ALA A 46 -16.55 30.36 -50.16
C ALA A 46 -18.00 30.62 -50.58
N ALA A 47 -18.65 31.59 -49.93
CA ALA A 47 -19.98 32.07 -50.32
C ALA A 47 -19.90 32.98 -51.58
N PRO A 48 -20.91 32.95 -52.47
CA PRO A 48 -20.91 33.76 -53.69
C PRO A 48 -21.22 35.24 -53.41
N ALA A 49 -20.56 36.14 -54.14
CA ALA A 49 -20.81 37.58 -54.05
C ALA A 49 -22.08 38.02 -54.80
N VAL A 50 -22.83 38.94 -54.20
CA VAL A 50 -24.01 39.61 -54.80
C VAL A 50 -23.82 41.13 -54.64
N PRO A 51 -24.10 41.96 -55.66
CA PRO A 51 -23.68 43.37 -55.69
C PRO A 51 -24.60 44.33 -54.91
N ALA A 52 -24.09 45.53 -54.65
CA ALA A 52 -24.72 46.59 -53.86
C ALA A 52 -25.70 47.50 -54.67
N VAL A 53 -26.25 48.55 -53.98
CA VAL A 53 -27.04 49.74 -54.46
C VAL A 53 -28.57 49.63 -54.27
N PRO A 54 -29.33 50.66 -53.79
CA PRO A 54 -29.01 51.83 -52.94
C PRO A 54 -30.05 52.07 -51.78
N ALA A 55 -30.08 53.29 -51.21
CA ALA A 55 -30.83 53.71 -50.01
C ALA A 55 -32.37 53.85 -50.14
N GLY A 56 -33.09 53.73 -49.01
CA GLY A 56 -34.54 54.00 -48.91
C GLY A 56 -35.19 53.89 -47.51
N VAL A 57 -35.09 54.95 -46.70
CA VAL A 57 -36.13 55.52 -45.80
C VAL A 57 -37.02 54.59 -44.92
N THR A 58 -36.72 54.59 -43.61
CA THR A 58 -37.59 54.51 -42.40
C THR A 58 -38.72 53.47 -42.25
N ALA A 59 -38.65 52.69 -41.16
CA ALA A 59 -39.64 52.72 -40.07
C ALA A 59 -39.11 52.03 -38.79
N SER A 60 -39.63 52.45 -37.62
CA SER A 60 -39.44 51.87 -36.28
C SER A 60 -40.81 51.92 -35.56
N PRO A 61 -41.03 51.28 -34.39
CA PRO A 61 -40.28 50.18 -33.75
C PRO A 61 -41.20 49.04 -33.23
N ALA A 62 -40.61 47.91 -32.82
CA ALA A 62 -41.14 47.03 -31.76
C ALA A 62 -39.98 46.19 -31.19
N ALA A 63 -40.06 45.82 -29.91
CA ALA A 63 -38.93 45.22 -29.18
C ALA A 63 -38.99 43.69 -29.14
N GLU A 64 -37.83 43.04 -29.23
CA GLU A 64 -37.59 41.70 -28.70
C GLU A 64 -36.28 41.65 -27.90
N VAL A 65 -36.26 40.78 -26.89
CA VAL A 65 -35.23 40.73 -25.85
C VAL A 65 -34.12 39.76 -26.27
N GLY A 66 -32.93 40.30 -26.57
CA GLY A 66 -31.72 39.52 -26.86
C GLY A 66 -30.82 39.36 -25.64
N ALA A 67 -30.29 38.15 -25.43
CA ALA A 67 -29.30 37.86 -24.39
C ALA A 67 -27.93 38.48 -24.72
N PRO A 68 -27.17 38.97 -23.71
CA PRO A 68 -25.82 39.47 -23.94
C PRO A 68 -24.77 38.35 -23.98
N VAL A 69 -23.80 38.55 -24.86
CA VAL A 69 -22.57 37.76 -25.02
C VAL A 69 -21.64 37.94 -23.81
N PHE A 70 -20.83 36.92 -23.50
CA PHE A 70 -19.85 36.95 -22.41
C PHE A 70 -18.58 37.71 -22.84
N ASP A 71 -18.20 38.73 -22.07
CA ASP A 71 -16.99 39.55 -22.26
C ASP A 71 -15.93 39.12 -21.22
N PRO A 72 -14.68 38.74 -21.61
CA PRO A 72 -13.71 38.17 -20.68
C PRO A 72 -13.08 39.15 -19.67
N ASP A 73 -13.17 40.47 -19.86
CA ASP A 73 -12.28 41.44 -19.17
C ASP A 73 -12.94 42.27 -18.03
N ALA A 74 -14.02 41.78 -17.40
CA ALA A 74 -14.82 42.59 -16.47
C ALA A 74 -15.19 41.98 -15.10
N VAL A 75 -14.22 41.80 -14.17
CA VAL A 75 -14.48 41.97 -12.72
C VAL A 75 -13.26 42.59 -12.00
N VAL A 76 -13.38 43.85 -11.59
CA VAL A 76 -12.51 44.49 -10.58
C VAL A 76 -13.38 44.94 -9.41
N VAL A 77 -13.13 44.41 -8.21
CA VAL A 77 -13.83 44.82 -6.98
C VAL A 77 -12.97 45.79 -6.19
N ALA A 78 -13.45 47.03 -6.05
CA ALA A 78 -12.83 48.06 -5.20
C ALA A 78 -13.40 48.04 -3.76
N PRO A 79 -12.61 48.41 -2.73
CA PRO A 79 -13.02 48.33 -1.33
C PRO A 79 -13.77 49.59 -0.83
N VAL A 80 -14.61 49.42 0.20
CA VAL A 80 -15.22 50.53 0.95
C VAL A 80 -15.02 50.31 2.46
N GLY A 81 -14.62 51.35 3.18
CA GLY A 81 -14.22 51.26 4.59
C GLY A 81 -15.09 52.05 5.58
N SER A 82 -15.22 51.48 6.78
CA SER A 82 -15.23 52.09 8.13
C SER A 82 -15.84 53.49 8.37
N ARG A 83 -16.86 53.52 9.25
CA ARG A 83 -17.13 54.44 10.41
C ARG A 83 -18.48 53.98 11.01
N GLU A 84 -18.78 53.92 12.31
CA GLU A 84 -18.14 54.29 13.59
C GLU A 84 -18.85 53.45 14.72
N LEU A 85 -18.54 53.42 16.04
CA LEU A 85 -17.72 54.25 16.94
C LEU A 85 -17.19 53.44 18.17
N VAL A 86 -15.93 53.70 18.54
CA VAL A 86 -15.20 53.59 19.84
C VAL A 86 -15.91 53.09 21.13
N ALA A 87 -15.27 52.13 21.85
CA ALA A 87 -14.91 52.26 23.30
C ALA A 87 -14.01 51.15 23.91
N ARG A 88 -12.71 51.46 24.12
CA ARG A 88 -11.79 51.10 25.24
C ARG A 88 -11.53 49.61 25.63
N GLY A 89 -10.24 49.21 25.69
CA GLY A 89 -9.85 47.92 26.31
C GLY A 89 -8.36 47.45 26.34
N ALA A 90 -7.40 48.18 25.74
CA ALA A 90 -5.93 48.05 25.90
C ALA A 90 -5.25 46.65 26.10
N VAL A 91 -4.59 46.14 25.05
CA VAL A 91 -3.32 45.38 25.16
C VAL A 91 -2.31 45.99 24.17
N GLY A 92 -1.03 46.02 24.53
CA GLY A 92 -0.03 46.93 23.95
C GLY A 92 0.34 46.71 22.47
N ALA A 93 0.63 47.80 21.77
CA ALA A 93 1.09 47.80 20.39
C ALA A 93 2.58 47.41 20.27
N VAL A 94 2.87 46.34 19.52
CA VAL A 94 4.21 46.10 18.98
C VAL A 94 4.41 47.02 17.78
N ARG A 95 5.48 47.82 17.79
CA ARG A 95 5.87 48.63 16.62
C ARG A 95 6.38 47.71 15.52
N VAL A 96 5.70 47.66 14.38
CA VAL A 96 6.23 47.05 13.16
C VAL A 96 7.33 47.97 12.62
N GLY A 97 8.56 47.46 12.63
CA GLY A 97 9.68 48.08 11.94
C GLY A 97 9.64 47.81 10.44
N ASP A 98 10.32 48.66 9.69
CA ASP A 98 10.57 48.66 8.25
C ASP A 98 10.39 47.29 7.52
N PRO A 99 9.47 47.18 6.53
CA PRO A 99 9.18 45.91 5.84
C PRO A 99 10.34 45.38 4.98
N ALA A 100 11.44 46.12 4.80
CA ALA A 100 12.61 45.68 4.04
C ALA A 100 13.53 44.66 4.76
N ALA A 101 13.22 44.25 6.00
CA ALA A 101 14.08 43.36 6.80
C ALA A 101 13.34 42.20 7.52
N ALA A 102 12.19 41.75 7.02
CA ALA A 102 11.53 40.55 7.53
C ALA A 102 12.31 39.28 7.13
N SER A 103 12.83 38.53 8.10
CA SER A 103 13.53 37.28 7.82
C SER A 103 12.55 36.19 7.35
N VAL A 104 13.05 35.22 6.56
CA VAL A 104 12.27 34.07 6.08
C VAL A 104 11.57 33.33 7.23
N THR A 105 12.20 33.28 8.41
CA THR A 105 11.64 32.69 9.64
C THR A 105 10.33 33.36 10.07
N GLU A 106 10.22 34.69 9.97
CA GLU A 106 9.02 35.40 10.40
C GLU A 106 7.89 35.29 9.36
N MET A 107 8.22 35.19 8.06
CA MET A 107 7.24 34.80 7.04
C MET A 107 6.70 33.37 7.30
N ILE A 108 7.56 32.41 7.61
CA ILE A 108 7.15 31.03 7.95
C ILE A 108 6.25 31.03 9.20
N ARG A 109 6.58 31.85 10.21
CA ARG A 109 5.75 32.01 11.42
C ARG A 109 4.37 32.57 11.10
N LEU A 110 4.30 33.60 10.26
CA LEU A 110 3.05 34.23 9.83
C LEU A 110 2.19 33.25 9.01
N LEU A 111 2.81 32.51 8.07
CA LEU A 111 2.17 31.45 7.29
C LEU A 111 1.59 30.35 8.18
N ARG A 112 2.35 29.86 9.16
CA ARG A 112 1.84 28.88 10.13
C ARG A 112 0.64 29.43 10.92
N ALA A 113 0.72 30.68 11.40
CA ALA A 113 -0.37 31.30 12.14
C ALA A 113 -1.66 31.46 11.31
N THR A 114 -1.54 31.89 10.04
CA THR A 114 -2.70 32.01 9.13
C THR A 114 -3.25 30.65 8.73
N THR A 115 -2.41 29.65 8.46
CA THR A 115 -2.86 28.27 8.17
C THR A 115 -3.62 27.67 9.36
N VAL A 116 -3.11 27.79 10.59
CA VAL A 116 -3.80 27.30 11.80
C VAL A 116 -5.12 28.03 12.02
N ALA A 117 -5.17 29.35 11.82
CA ALA A 117 -6.40 30.12 11.93
C ALA A 117 -7.45 29.72 10.86
N ALA A 118 -7.02 29.46 9.63
CA ALA A 118 -7.88 28.96 8.56
C ALA A 118 -8.41 27.55 8.86
N HIS A 119 -7.56 26.64 9.33
CA HIS A 119 -7.96 25.28 9.70
C HIS A 119 -8.95 25.27 10.87
N ALA A 120 -8.70 26.07 11.92
CA ALA A 120 -9.63 26.28 13.03
C ALA A 120 -10.94 26.98 12.61
N SER A 121 -10.95 27.70 11.48
CA SER A 121 -12.19 28.23 10.88
C SER A 121 -12.97 27.12 10.16
N ALA A 122 -12.27 26.29 9.36
CA ALA A 122 -12.85 25.15 8.65
C ALA A 122 -13.48 24.12 9.60
N LEU A 123 -12.80 23.73 10.68
CA LEU A 123 -13.35 22.83 11.71
C LEU A 123 -14.59 23.40 12.41
N ARG A 124 -14.63 24.72 12.66
CA ARG A 124 -15.82 25.40 13.20
C ARG A 124 -16.98 25.41 12.21
N ALA A 125 -16.71 25.61 10.91
CA ALA A 125 -17.71 25.51 9.85
C ALA A 125 -18.25 24.07 9.72
N GLN A 126 -17.37 23.05 9.71
CA GLN A 126 -17.72 21.64 9.68
C GLN A 126 -18.58 21.23 10.89
N THR A 127 -18.18 21.63 12.09
CA THR A 127 -18.96 21.41 13.32
C THR A 127 -20.33 22.09 13.25
N GLY A 128 -20.39 23.30 12.68
CA GLY A 128 -21.66 24.00 12.43
C GLY A 128 -22.57 23.28 11.43
N LEU A 129 -21.99 22.73 10.35
CA LEU A 129 -22.71 21.92 9.36
C LEU A 129 -23.20 20.60 9.95
N GLN A 130 -22.38 19.89 10.72
CA GLN A 130 -22.76 18.67 11.44
C GLN A 130 -23.90 18.91 12.44
N ARG A 131 -23.83 19.99 13.23
CA ARG A 131 -24.93 20.39 14.13
C ARG A 131 -26.22 20.70 13.36
N ARG A 132 -26.14 21.34 12.19
CA ARG A 132 -27.30 21.59 11.31
C ARG A 132 -27.84 20.30 10.67
N ALA A 133 -26.98 19.33 10.34
CA ALA A 133 -27.40 18.02 9.84
C ALA A 133 -28.11 17.21 10.94
N LEU A 134 -27.55 17.15 12.15
CA LEU A 134 -28.18 16.53 13.32
C LEU A 134 -29.54 17.18 13.67
N ALA A 135 -29.63 18.50 13.59
CA ALA A 135 -30.90 19.22 13.79
C ALA A 135 -31.94 18.91 12.69
N ARG A 136 -31.51 18.68 11.43
CA ARG A 136 -32.40 18.22 10.34
C ARG A 136 -32.87 16.77 10.51
N LEU A 137 -32.11 15.95 11.24
CA LEU A 137 -32.44 14.57 11.59
C LEU A 137 -33.31 14.45 12.86
N GLY A 138 -33.78 15.57 13.43
CA GLY A 138 -34.66 15.57 14.60
C GLY A 138 -33.98 15.24 15.93
N LEU A 139 -32.66 15.13 15.96
CA LEU A 139 -31.87 14.84 17.16
C LEU A 139 -31.54 16.13 17.94
N SER A 140 -32.54 16.67 18.64
CA SER A 140 -32.36 17.84 19.51
C SER A 140 -31.97 17.46 20.94
N ALA A 141 -30.69 17.63 21.28
CA ALA A 141 -30.27 17.77 22.67
C ALA A 141 -30.65 19.16 23.18
N GLY A 142 -31.83 19.28 23.78
CA GLY A 142 -32.33 20.55 24.32
C GLY A 142 -31.71 20.90 25.67
N VAL A 143 -30.96 22.01 25.73
CA VAL A 143 -30.74 22.79 26.96
C VAL A 143 -30.73 24.28 26.61
N ASP A 144 -31.84 24.97 26.88
CA ASP A 144 -31.87 26.43 26.98
C ASP A 144 -31.55 26.83 28.44
N ALA A 145 -30.45 27.55 28.65
CA ALA A 145 -30.20 28.33 29.86
C ALA A 145 -29.21 29.48 29.55
N GLY A 146 -29.56 30.70 29.98
CA GLY A 146 -28.82 31.92 29.65
C GLY A 146 -27.47 32.09 30.38
N PRO A 147 -26.72 33.17 30.07
CA PRO A 147 -25.38 33.40 30.59
C PRO A 147 -25.41 33.86 32.07
N PRO A 148 -24.65 33.22 32.98
CA PRO A 148 -24.45 33.76 34.32
C PRO A 148 -23.40 34.88 34.29
N ALA A 149 -23.70 35.97 34.99
CA ALA A 149 -22.79 37.10 35.15
C ALA A 149 -21.63 36.80 36.12
N HIS A 150 -20.58 37.61 36.06
CA HIS A 150 -19.52 37.60 37.08
C HIS A 150 -20.08 37.86 38.48
N ALA A 151 -19.87 36.93 39.40
CA ALA A 151 -19.90 37.15 40.84
C ALA A 151 -18.71 36.44 41.48
N ALA A 152 -18.02 37.13 42.38
CA ALA A 152 -16.81 36.61 43.03
C ALA A 152 -17.15 35.83 44.30
N GLY A 153 -16.33 34.81 44.59
CA GLY A 153 -16.04 34.35 45.94
C GLY A 153 -17.15 33.61 46.70
N LEU A 154 -17.04 32.28 46.74
CA LEU A 154 -17.31 31.49 47.94
C LEU A 154 -16.59 30.14 47.83
N ALA A 155 -15.70 29.87 48.79
CA ALA A 155 -15.04 28.57 48.89
C ALA A 155 -16.01 27.54 49.48
N LEU A 156 -16.11 26.37 48.83
CA LEU A 156 -16.82 25.21 49.36
C LEU A 156 -15.88 24.00 49.37
N ALA A 157 -15.97 23.21 50.43
CA ALA A 157 -15.00 22.18 50.77
C ALA A 157 -15.00 21.01 49.77
N GLY A 158 -13.83 20.36 49.64
CA GLY A 158 -13.61 19.29 48.68
C GLY A 158 -14.53 18.08 48.91
N THR A 159 -15.17 17.64 47.82
CA THR A 159 -15.77 16.31 47.72
C THR A 159 -14.77 15.41 46.99
N PRO A 160 -14.40 14.22 47.49
CA PRO A 160 -13.47 13.35 46.77
C PRO A 160 -14.08 12.91 45.44
N ALA A 161 -13.31 13.01 44.36
CA ALA A 161 -13.73 12.53 43.05
C ALA A 161 -13.93 11.01 43.09
N LEU A 162 -15.14 10.55 42.74
CA LEU A 162 -15.37 9.13 42.50
C LEU A 162 -14.56 8.70 41.27
N PRO A 163 -13.93 7.50 41.27
CA PRO A 163 -13.17 7.04 40.13
C PRO A 163 -14.10 6.82 38.94
N VAL A 164 -13.83 7.52 37.83
CA VAL A 164 -14.50 7.29 36.55
C VAL A 164 -14.03 5.93 36.03
N ALA A 165 -14.87 4.91 36.17
CA ALA A 165 -14.62 3.61 35.57
C ALA A 165 -14.60 3.75 34.04
N LEU A 166 -13.50 3.35 33.41
CA LEU A 166 -13.38 3.29 31.95
C LEU A 166 -14.32 2.20 31.40
N PRO A 167 -14.89 2.38 30.19
CA PRO A 167 -15.69 1.35 29.56
C PRO A 167 -14.84 0.08 29.31
N PRO A 168 -15.45 -1.12 29.39
CA PRO A 168 -14.75 -2.36 29.08
C PRO A 168 -14.27 -2.36 27.62
N ALA A 169 -13.15 -3.04 27.36
CA ALA A 169 -12.60 -3.13 26.02
C ALA A 169 -13.61 -3.77 25.05
N PRO A 170 -13.74 -3.27 23.81
CA PRO A 170 -14.61 -3.89 22.81
C PRO A 170 -14.15 -5.33 22.51
N ALA A 171 -15.09 -6.18 22.14
CA ALA A 171 -14.79 -7.56 21.76
C ALA A 171 -13.78 -7.59 20.60
N ARG A 172 -12.82 -8.53 20.66
CA ARG A 172 -11.75 -8.66 19.66
C ARG A 172 -12.34 -9.03 18.30
N GLY A 173 -12.36 -8.09 17.37
CA GLY A 173 -12.52 -8.39 15.95
C GLY A 173 -11.31 -9.18 15.43
N ARG A 174 -11.47 -9.90 14.31
CA ARG A 174 -10.34 -10.52 13.59
C ARG A 174 -9.46 -9.39 13.04
N VAL A 175 -8.25 -9.25 13.56
CA VAL A 175 -7.29 -8.26 13.01
C VAL A 175 -6.79 -8.77 11.67
N THR A 176 -6.94 -7.95 10.64
CA THR A 176 -6.40 -8.20 9.30
C THR A 176 -4.95 -7.70 9.23
N THR A 177 -4.10 -8.38 8.47
CA THR A 177 -2.67 -8.05 8.40
C THR A 177 -2.33 -7.02 7.31
N GLU A 178 -3.30 -6.52 6.54
CA GLU A 178 -3.12 -5.42 5.56
C GLU A 178 -2.54 -4.18 6.25
N ALA A 179 -3.17 -3.75 7.34
CA ALA A 179 -2.77 -2.57 8.10
C ALA A 179 -1.66 -2.86 9.14
N SER A 180 -1.08 -4.06 9.13
CA SER A 180 -0.02 -4.46 10.07
C SER A 180 1.36 -4.18 9.49
N PHE A 181 2.26 -3.61 10.30
CA PHE A 181 3.64 -3.40 9.87
C PHE A 181 4.34 -4.73 9.54
N LYS A 182 4.97 -4.81 8.36
CA LYS A 182 5.80 -5.95 7.97
C LYS A 182 7.20 -5.81 8.59
N PRO A 183 7.63 -6.73 9.48
CA PRO A 183 8.98 -6.66 10.05
C PRO A 183 10.05 -6.74 8.96
N LEU A 184 11.06 -5.88 9.07
CA LEU A 184 12.13 -5.77 8.08
C LEU A 184 13.17 -6.88 8.26
N ALA A 185 13.36 -7.33 9.49
CA ALA A 185 14.10 -8.55 9.79
C ALA A 185 13.20 -9.49 10.61
N ARG A 186 13.55 -10.78 10.56
CA ARG A 186 12.76 -11.86 11.16
C ARG A 186 13.66 -12.72 12.03
N THR A 187 13.11 -13.14 13.17
CA THR A 187 13.75 -14.06 14.10
C THR A 187 12.70 -14.98 14.72
N THR A 188 13.12 -16.18 15.10
CA THR A 188 12.30 -17.13 15.87
C THR A 188 12.31 -16.83 17.36
N VAL A 189 13.21 -15.94 17.83
CA VAL A 189 13.27 -15.49 19.22
C VAL A 189 11.99 -14.72 19.58
N ARG A 190 11.31 -15.12 20.65
CA ARG A 190 10.07 -14.49 21.16
C ARG A 190 10.15 -14.09 22.63
N ALA A 191 11.24 -14.43 23.31
CA ALA A 191 11.52 -14.12 24.71
C ALA A 191 13.03 -13.88 24.87
N LEU A 192 13.44 -13.11 25.87
CA LEU A 192 14.83 -12.72 26.12
C LEU A 192 15.11 -12.81 27.62
N GLY A 193 16.13 -13.58 28.00
CA GLY A 193 16.66 -13.59 29.36
C GLY A 193 17.66 -12.44 29.59
N PRO A 194 18.24 -12.35 30.81
CA PRO A 194 19.24 -11.35 31.13
C PRO A 194 20.45 -11.39 30.18
N ALA A 195 20.90 -12.60 29.81
CA ALA A 195 22.08 -12.78 28.96
C ALA A 195 21.86 -12.28 27.51
N GLU A 196 20.67 -12.48 26.93
CA GLU A 196 20.34 -11.91 25.63
C GLU A 196 20.18 -10.38 25.71
N LEU A 197 19.52 -9.86 26.75
CA LEU A 197 19.38 -8.42 26.96
C LEU A 197 20.75 -7.73 27.12
N ASP A 198 21.68 -8.32 27.86
CA ASP A 198 23.06 -7.83 28.01
C ASP A 198 23.82 -7.80 26.67
N ARG A 199 23.60 -8.79 25.79
CA ARG A 199 24.19 -8.80 24.43
C ARG A 199 23.62 -7.66 23.58
N ILE A 200 22.30 -7.48 23.56
CA ILE A 200 21.66 -6.38 22.82
C ILE A 200 22.08 -5.01 23.41
N ALA A 201 22.27 -4.91 24.72
CA ALA A 201 22.81 -3.71 25.38
C ALA A 201 24.28 -3.40 25.04
N ARG A 202 25.04 -4.39 24.53
CA ARG A 202 26.35 -4.17 23.90
C ARG A 202 26.29 -3.99 22.37
N ALA A 203 25.09 -4.03 21.79
CA ALA A 203 24.77 -4.11 20.36
C ALA A 203 25.29 -5.35 19.63
N GLU A 204 25.42 -6.46 20.33
CA GLU A 204 25.59 -7.80 19.74
C GLU A 204 24.22 -8.31 19.22
N ILE A 205 23.49 -7.48 18.44
CA ILE A 205 22.08 -7.69 18.06
C ILE A 205 21.92 -8.94 17.19
N ALA A 206 22.76 -9.08 16.16
CA ALA A 206 22.79 -10.24 15.28
C ALA A 206 23.17 -11.54 16.01
N ALA A 207 23.92 -11.45 17.12
CA ALA A 207 24.27 -12.59 17.97
C ALA A 207 23.12 -13.08 18.88
N VAL A 208 21.97 -12.39 18.84
CA VAL A 208 20.72 -12.80 19.50
C VAL A 208 19.63 -13.08 18.47
N PHE A 209 19.37 -12.16 17.55
CA PHE A 209 18.25 -12.30 16.60
C PHE A 209 18.62 -12.98 15.27
N GLY A 210 19.91 -13.13 14.96
CA GLY A 210 20.42 -13.78 13.75
C GLY A 210 20.96 -12.82 12.70
N ALA A 211 21.59 -13.37 11.66
CA ALA A 211 22.33 -12.63 10.64
C ALA A 211 21.50 -11.59 9.84
N ALA A 212 20.18 -11.72 9.79
CA ALA A 212 19.29 -10.73 9.17
C ALA A 212 19.29 -9.35 9.87
N TYR A 213 19.87 -9.26 11.08
CA TYR A 213 20.03 -8.05 11.87
C TYR A 213 21.48 -7.50 11.83
N GLU A 214 22.32 -8.01 10.94
CA GLU A 214 23.73 -7.61 10.82
C GLU A 214 23.91 -6.29 10.04
N GLN A 215 24.79 -5.41 10.53
CA GLN A 215 25.13 -4.12 9.92
C GLN A 215 26.65 -3.95 9.83
N GLU A 216 27.30 -4.93 9.19
CA GLU A 216 28.76 -4.99 9.02
C GLU A 216 29.35 -3.67 8.47
N GLY A 217 30.39 -3.16 9.14
CA GLY A 217 31.11 -1.96 8.74
C GLY A 217 30.47 -0.64 9.15
N LEU A 218 29.44 -0.68 9.99
CA LEU A 218 28.83 0.47 10.66
C LEU A 218 29.19 0.50 12.15
N ASP A 219 29.02 1.66 12.80
CA ASP A 219 29.40 1.88 14.22
C ASP A 219 28.62 0.99 15.21
N GLY A 220 27.54 0.34 14.77
CA GLY A 220 26.69 -0.51 15.60
C GLY A 220 26.13 0.23 16.83
N ALA A 221 25.93 1.55 16.73
CA ALA A 221 25.71 2.43 17.88
C ALA A 221 24.32 2.32 18.52
N VAL A 222 23.35 1.65 17.88
CA VAL A 222 21.98 1.56 18.39
C VAL A 222 21.91 0.76 19.71
N ARG A 223 21.29 1.32 20.74
CA ARG A 223 21.12 0.70 22.08
C ARG A 223 19.71 0.93 22.59
N PHE A 224 18.98 -0.12 22.95
CA PHE A 224 17.62 0.02 23.51
C PHE A 224 17.65 0.70 24.89
N THR A 225 18.71 0.51 25.66
CA THR A 225 18.93 1.10 26.99
C THR A 225 19.11 2.62 26.97
N GLY A 226 19.46 3.21 25.81
CA GLY A 226 19.92 4.59 25.73
C GLY A 226 21.27 4.76 26.44
N ALA A 227 21.43 5.87 27.17
CA ALA A 227 22.64 6.16 27.94
C ALA A 227 22.68 5.53 29.35
N GLY A 228 21.61 4.87 29.78
CA GLY A 228 21.48 4.26 31.11
C GLY A 228 21.66 2.74 31.13
N PRO A 229 21.60 2.10 32.31
CA PRO A 229 21.54 0.64 32.44
C PRO A 229 20.18 0.08 31.97
N SER A 230 20.09 -1.23 31.73
CA SER A 230 18.79 -1.89 31.49
C SER A 230 17.93 -1.87 32.77
N LEU A 231 16.68 -1.45 32.63
CA LEU A 231 15.62 -1.60 33.62
C LEU A 231 14.80 -2.88 33.37
N LEU A 232 14.97 -3.52 32.21
CA LEU A 232 14.33 -4.79 31.87
C LEU A 232 15.19 -5.95 32.41
N ALA A 233 14.57 -6.81 33.21
CA ALA A 233 15.18 -8.03 33.75
C ALA A 233 15.07 -9.20 32.77
N ALA A 234 13.93 -9.30 32.07
CA ALA A 234 13.64 -10.30 31.04
C ALA A 234 12.49 -9.79 30.16
N VAL A 235 12.42 -10.26 28.91
CA VAL A 235 11.23 -10.17 28.06
C VAL A 235 10.59 -11.55 27.99
N GLU A 236 9.36 -11.66 28.45
CA GLU A 236 8.61 -12.92 28.53
C GLU A 236 7.95 -13.28 27.19
N ALA A 237 7.50 -12.27 26.43
CA ALA A 237 6.83 -12.44 25.14
C ALA A 237 7.05 -11.22 24.23
N ILE A 238 7.20 -11.49 22.92
CA ILE A 238 7.21 -10.52 21.83
C ILE A 238 6.27 -11.05 20.73
N GLU A 239 5.12 -10.41 20.55
CA GLU A 239 4.10 -10.82 19.59
C GLU A 239 3.93 -9.75 18.51
N LEU A 240 4.24 -10.08 17.25
CA LEU A 240 4.14 -9.14 16.12
C LEU A 240 2.71 -8.75 15.76
N ARG A 241 1.74 -9.58 16.16
CA ARG A 241 0.29 -9.40 15.95
C ARG A 241 -0.48 -9.33 17.27
N GLY A 242 0.23 -9.11 18.38
CA GLY A 242 -0.37 -8.95 19.70
C GLY A 242 -0.95 -7.55 19.91
N GLY A 243 -1.61 -7.36 21.05
CA GLY A 243 -2.29 -6.11 21.39
C GLY A 243 -3.73 -6.06 20.88
N ARG A 244 -4.49 -5.06 21.31
CA ARG A 244 -5.91 -4.83 20.95
C ARG A 244 -6.06 -4.48 19.47
N ALA A 245 -5.10 -3.73 18.93
CA ALA A 245 -5.03 -3.39 17.50
C ALA A 245 -4.28 -4.43 16.65
N GLY A 246 -3.71 -5.48 17.26
CA GLY A 246 -2.89 -6.50 16.59
C GLY A 246 -1.63 -5.95 15.89
N ARG A 247 -1.12 -4.79 16.33
CA ARG A 247 0.04 -4.09 15.76
C ARG A 247 1.36 -4.45 16.46
N GLY A 248 1.31 -5.10 17.61
CA GLY A 248 2.48 -5.54 18.37
C GLY A 248 2.26 -5.53 19.88
N LEU A 249 2.87 -6.48 20.58
CA LEU A 249 2.90 -6.57 22.04
C LEU A 249 4.27 -7.02 22.54
N LEU A 250 4.74 -6.43 23.63
CA LEU A 250 5.92 -6.87 24.37
C LEU A 250 5.61 -6.94 25.87
N ARG A 251 5.90 -8.08 26.50
CA ARG A 251 5.73 -8.30 27.95
C ARG A 251 7.10 -8.47 28.59
N ALA A 252 7.46 -7.64 29.57
CA ALA A 252 8.76 -7.66 30.23
C ALA A 252 8.65 -7.62 31.75
N ARG A 253 9.58 -8.28 32.46
CA ARG A 253 9.78 -8.09 33.90
C ARG A 253 10.78 -6.97 34.15
N LEU A 254 10.54 -6.16 35.17
CA LEU A 254 11.43 -5.05 35.53
C LEU A 254 12.39 -5.39 36.67
N VAL A 255 13.55 -4.74 36.68
CA VAL A 255 14.45 -4.69 37.84
C VAL A 255 14.00 -3.54 38.75
N ALA A 256 13.48 -3.85 39.93
CA ALA A 256 13.25 -2.84 40.96
C ALA A 256 14.60 -2.42 41.59
N PRO A 257 14.87 -1.12 41.82
CA PRO A 257 16.08 -0.70 42.52
C PRO A 257 16.07 -1.21 43.98
N PRO A 258 17.21 -1.65 44.54
CA PRO A 258 17.26 -2.16 45.91
C PRO A 258 16.77 -1.12 46.94
N GLY A 259 15.60 -1.37 47.54
CA GLY A 259 15.03 -0.53 48.59
C GLY A 259 14.30 0.73 48.12
N ALA A 260 13.98 0.87 46.84
CA ALA A 260 13.19 2.01 46.32
C ALA A 260 11.92 1.57 45.58
N ALA A 261 10.89 2.41 45.63
CA ALA A 261 9.72 2.31 44.77
C ALA A 261 10.06 2.70 43.32
N LEU A 262 9.35 2.15 42.33
CA LEU A 262 9.45 2.65 40.95
C LEU A 262 8.72 3.99 40.85
N GLY A 263 9.44 5.06 40.52
CA GLY A 263 8.87 6.38 40.23
C GLY A 263 8.35 6.49 38.80
N GLU A 264 7.57 7.52 38.51
CA GLU A 264 7.03 7.77 37.15
C GLU A 264 8.13 7.81 36.08
N ALA A 265 9.29 8.41 36.41
CA ALA A 265 10.44 8.47 35.54
C ALA A 265 11.03 7.09 35.23
N ASP A 266 11.06 6.17 36.20
CA ASP A 266 11.55 4.80 36.01
C ASP A 266 10.59 4.00 35.11
N VAL A 267 9.27 4.19 35.30
CA VAL A 267 8.25 3.54 34.47
C VAL A 267 8.31 4.04 33.01
N VAL A 268 8.46 5.34 32.78
CA VAL A 268 8.65 5.91 31.43
C VAL A 268 9.96 5.42 30.82
N ALA A 269 11.05 5.38 31.58
CA ALA A 269 12.34 4.89 31.10
C ALA A 269 12.26 3.39 30.72
N ALA A 270 11.59 2.56 31.52
CA ALA A 270 11.39 1.14 31.22
C ALA A 270 10.48 0.94 29.99
N ALA A 271 9.39 1.71 29.88
CA ALA A 271 8.53 1.74 28.69
C ALA A 271 9.31 2.15 27.43
N ALA A 272 10.15 3.19 27.51
CA ALA A 272 11.01 3.61 26.41
C ALA A 272 12.02 2.53 26.03
N GLN A 273 12.66 1.86 27.00
CA GLN A 273 13.58 0.74 26.71
C GLN A 273 12.87 -0.43 26.02
N ALA A 274 11.67 -0.80 26.47
CA ALA A 274 10.86 -1.84 25.85
C ALA A 274 10.38 -1.46 24.43
N ALA A 275 9.92 -0.23 24.22
CA ALA A 275 9.53 0.28 22.91
C ALA A 275 10.72 0.33 21.92
N ARG A 276 11.90 0.81 22.37
CA ARG A 276 13.14 0.77 21.58
C ARG A 276 13.58 -0.66 21.27
N LEU A 277 13.41 -1.60 22.19
CA LEU A 277 13.70 -3.02 21.97
C LEU A 277 12.77 -3.64 20.91
N PHE A 278 11.48 -3.29 20.92
CA PHE A 278 10.54 -3.71 19.88
C PHE A 278 10.86 -3.07 18.52
N ALA A 279 11.29 -1.80 18.49
CA ALA A 279 11.78 -1.14 17.28
C ALA A 279 13.05 -1.83 16.71
N VAL A 280 13.97 -2.27 17.57
CA VAL A 280 15.11 -3.12 17.16
C VAL A 280 14.60 -4.46 16.62
N TYR A 281 13.65 -5.11 17.30
CA TYR A 281 13.08 -6.40 16.92
C TYR A 281 12.40 -6.38 15.54
N LEU A 282 11.68 -5.30 15.21
CA LEU A 282 11.12 -5.06 13.88
C LEU A 282 12.17 -4.79 12.79
N GLY A 283 13.42 -4.54 13.17
CA GLY A 283 14.52 -4.22 12.25
C GLY A 283 14.58 -2.74 11.83
N LEU A 284 13.89 -1.81 12.51
CA LEU A 284 13.80 -0.40 12.08
C LEU A 284 15.16 0.31 11.98
N HIS A 285 16.15 -0.12 12.76
CA HIS A 285 17.53 0.38 12.72
C HIS A 285 18.28 -0.01 11.43
N LEU A 286 17.87 -1.10 10.76
CA LEU A 286 18.48 -1.58 9.52
C LEU A 286 18.18 -0.68 8.31
N CYS A 287 17.24 0.25 8.45
CA CYS A 287 16.89 1.24 7.44
C CYS A 287 17.95 2.32 7.22
N LEU A 288 18.72 2.65 8.27
CA LEU A 288 19.61 3.81 8.29
C LEU A 288 21.04 3.40 8.68
N PRO A 289 22.08 3.94 8.02
CA PRO A 289 23.45 3.76 8.47
C PRO A 289 23.69 4.45 9.82
N ASP A 290 24.39 3.77 10.72
CA ASP A 290 24.81 4.28 12.04
C ASP A 290 23.67 4.81 12.93
N ALA A 291 22.48 4.19 12.79
CA ALA A 291 21.23 4.62 13.41
C ALA A 291 21.31 4.80 14.93
N ARG A 292 20.70 5.88 15.43
CA ARG A 292 20.61 6.25 16.84
C ARG A 292 19.18 6.57 17.22
N PHE A 293 18.78 6.23 18.45
CA PHE A 293 17.45 6.58 18.95
C PHE A 293 17.34 8.08 19.25
N VAL A 294 16.18 8.65 18.93
CA VAL A 294 15.75 10.01 19.25
C VAL A 294 14.38 9.98 19.91
N GLU A 295 14.14 10.92 20.83
CA GLU A 295 12.98 10.91 21.72
C GLU A 295 11.95 11.99 21.34
N GLY A 296 10.67 11.71 21.62
CA GLY A 296 9.57 12.66 21.48
C GLY A 296 9.06 12.86 20.05
N ALA A 297 8.03 13.70 19.88
CA ALA A 297 7.29 13.86 18.61
C ALA A 297 8.14 14.28 17.39
N ALA A 298 9.33 14.86 17.58
CA ALA A 298 10.28 15.13 16.49
C ALA A 298 10.76 13.83 15.77
N ALA A 299 10.58 12.67 16.40
CA ALA A 299 10.72 11.35 15.79
C ALA A 299 9.71 11.09 14.65
N SER A 300 8.42 11.30 14.93
CA SER A 300 7.32 11.01 13.98
C SER A 300 7.15 12.08 12.90
N GLY A 301 7.63 13.30 13.16
CA GLY A 301 7.40 14.45 12.29
C GLY A 301 6.01 15.07 12.44
N GLU A 302 5.15 14.51 13.29
CA GLU A 302 3.89 15.12 13.69
C GLU A 302 4.15 16.36 14.56
N ALA A 303 3.22 17.31 14.54
CA ALA A 303 3.28 18.45 15.45
C ALA A 303 3.10 17.94 16.88
N ALA A 304 4.06 18.23 17.77
CA ALA A 304 3.90 17.94 19.19
C ALA A 304 2.70 18.71 19.73
N ASP A 305 1.68 18.01 20.24
CA ASP A 305 0.55 18.58 21.00
C ASP A 305 0.97 19.10 22.39
N GLY A 306 2.26 19.42 22.57
CA GLY A 306 2.87 19.94 23.80
C GLY A 306 2.98 18.94 24.95
N ALA A 307 2.16 17.89 24.97
CA ALA A 307 2.21 16.82 25.96
C ALA A 307 3.24 15.75 25.55
N GLY A 308 4.24 15.54 26.40
CA GLY A 308 5.06 14.32 26.38
C GLY A 308 4.25 13.09 26.85
N PRO A 309 4.90 11.92 27.01
CA PRO A 309 4.22 10.70 27.44
C PRO A 309 3.46 10.94 28.75
N ARG A 310 2.17 10.61 28.76
CA ARG A 310 1.30 10.87 29.91
C ARG A 310 1.38 9.70 30.88
N VAL A 311 1.76 9.98 32.13
CA VAL A 311 1.88 8.99 33.19
C VAL A 311 0.78 9.19 34.23
N ALA A 312 0.22 8.11 34.72
CA ALA A 312 -0.52 8.08 35.98
C ALA A 312 -0.02 6.87 36.79
N LEU A 313 0.51 7.12 37.98
CA LEU A 313 1.08 6.10 38.87
C LEU A 313 0.30 6.00 40.20
N ALA A 314 -0.05 4.78 40.59
CA ALA A 314 -0.60 4.42 41.89
C ALA A 314 0.36 3.44 42.61
N GLY A 315 1.18 3.95 43.54
CA GLY A 315 1.86 3.18 44.59
C GLY A 315 2.64 1.92 44.16
N ALA A 316 3.76 2.09 43.44
CA ALA A 316 4.66 0.99 43.05
C ALA A 316 5.74 0.66 44.10
N GLU A 317 5.32 0.38 45.34
CA GLU A 317 6.18 -0.19 46.39
C GLU A 317 6.14 -1.72 46.36
N GLY A 318 7.31 -2.35 46.32
CA GLY A 318 7.54 -3.78 46.57
C GLY A 318 6.97 -4.78 45.54
N GLY A 319 7.70 -5.88 45.37
CA GLY A 319 7.28 -7.05 44.58
C GLY A 319 7.87 -7.12 43.17
N GLU A 320 7.42 -8.12 42.40
CA GLU A 320 7.76 -8.25 40.99
C GLU A 320 6.75 -7.46 40.13
N PHE A 321 7.28 -6.75 39.13
CA PHE A 321 6.49 -5.93 38.21
C PHE A 321 6.61 -6.44 36.79
N VAL A 322 5.48 -6.52 36.10
CA VAL A 322 5.40 -6.78 34.66
C VAL A 322 4.99 -5.50 33.94
N LEU A 323 5.77 -5.13 32.94
CA LEU A 323 5.48 -4.07 31.99
C LEU A 323 4.92 -4.71 30.72
N VAL A 324 3.73 -4.29 30.31
CA VAL A 324 3.09 -4.67 29.05
C VAL A 324 3.12 -3.46 28.13
N VAL A 325 3.81 -3.56 27.00
CA VAL A 325 3.88 -2.50 25.98
C VAL A 325 3.09 -2.94 24.76
N GLU A 326 2.07 -2.16 24.39
CA GLU A 326 1.24 -2.36 23.21
C GLU A 326 1.64 -1.34 22.14
N ILE A 327 1.86 -1.81 20.91
CA ILE A 327 2.25 -0.95 19.80
C ILE A 327 1.00 -0.29 19.22
N ALA A 328 0.94 1.03 19.29
CA ALA A 328 -0.14 1.82 18.72
C ALA A 328 0.10 2.10 17.24
N ASP A 329 1.35 2.36 16.83
CA ASP A 329 1.70 2.66 15.43
C ASP A 329 3.19 2.43 15.11
N VAL A 330 3.50 2.19 13.83
CA VAL A 330 4.88 2.04 13.34
C VAL A 330 4.97 2.56 11.91
N ASP A 331 6.00 3.36 11.61
CA ASP A 331 6.24 3.85 10.26
C ASP A 331 7.73 4.05 9.95
N LEU A 332 8.07 4.14 8.66
CA LEU A 332 9.37 4.49 8.08
C LEU A 332 9.46 5.94 7.57
N VAL A 333 8.33 6.64 7.46
CA VAL A 333 8.26 8.02 6.95
C VAL A 333 7.89 8.98 8.09
N PRO A 334 8.57 10.14 8.26
CA PRO A 334 9.70 10.65 7.48
C PRO A 334 11.06 10.00 7.82
N ARG A 335 11.10 9.22 8.90
CA ARG A 335 12.18 8.33 9.35
C ARG A 335 11.55 7.15 10.10
N PRO A 336 12.28 6.07 10.41
CA PRO A 336 11.74 4.97 11.20
C PRO A 336 11.34 5.43 12.62
N TRP A 337 10.09 5.23 12.99
CA TRP A 337 9.55 5.53 14.31
C TRP A 337 8.46 4.53 14.73
N LEU A 338 8.19 4.49 16.03
CA LEU A 338 7.19 3.65 16.65
C LEU A 338 6.51 4.42 17.80
N ARG A 339 5.17 4.32 17.88
CA ARG A 339 4.34 4.81 19.00
C ARG A 339 3.79 3.62 19.76
N ALA A 340 3.83 3.69 21.09
CA ALA A 340 3.34 2.65 21.97
C ALA A 340 2.65 3.22 23.21
N ASP A 341 1.78 2.41 23.80
CA ASP A 341 1.25 2.60 25.15
C ASP A 341 1.80 1.50 26.06
N ALA A 342 1.89 1.75 27.37
CA ALA A 342 2.39 0.77 28.32
C ALA A 342 1.57 0.72 29.62
N GLU A 343 1.35 -0.49 30.14
CA GLU A 343 0.78 -0.75 31.46
C GLU A 343 1.84 -1.38 32.37
N LEU A 344 2.06 -0.79 33.55
CA LEU A 344 2.80 -1.44 34.64
C LEU A 344 1.81 -2.21 35.52
N ARG A 345 2.08 -3.49 35.77
CA ARG A 345 1.22 -4.39 36.55
C ARG A 345 2.00 -5.05 37.68
N ARG A 346 1.39 -5.19 38.86
CA ARG A 346 1.93 -5.98 39.98
C ARG A 346 1.67 -7.46 39.73
N VAL A 347 2.69 -8.31 39.83
CA VAL A 347 2.50 -9.76 39.81
C VAL A 347 1.89 -10.19 41.14
N GLY A 348 0.72 -10.82 41.10
CA GLY A 348 0.06 -11.34 42.30
C GLY A 348 0.88 -12.48 42.94
N PRO A 349 0.82 -12.66 44.27
CA PRO A 349 1.52 -13.75 44.96
C PRO A 349 0.88 -15.11 44.61
N GLY A 350 1.29 -15.71 43.49
CA GLY A 350 0.75 -16.98 43.01
C GLY A 350 1.29 -17.52 41.67
N ALA A 351 2.07 -16.77 40.91
CA ALA A 351 2.55 -17.20 39.57
C ALA A 351 4.04 -17.62 39.50
N GLY A 352 4.78 -17.60 40.61
CA GLY A 352 6.18 -18.01 40.66
C GLY A 352 6.35 -19.49 40.95
N GLY A 353 6.54 -20.34 39.92
CA GLY A 353 6.84 -21.76 40.18
C GLY A 353 6.65 -22.75 39.02
N ALA A 354 7.39 -22.62 37.92
CA ALA A 354 7.61 -23.71 36.97
C ALA A 354 9.07 -23.74 36.50
N THR A 355 9.99 -24.00 37.43
CA THR A 355 11.41 -24.20 37.13
C THR A 355 11.62 -25.48 36.32
N ALA A 356 12.53 -25.41 35.35
CA ALA A 356 12.84 -26.52 34.44
C ALA A 356 13.29 -27.80 35.16
N ASN A 357 12.88 -28.94 34.62
CA ASN A 357 13.60 -30.20 34.65
C ASN A 357 13.42 -30.87 33.29
N GLY A 358 14.51 -31.12 32.58
CA GLY A 358 14.49 -31.84 31.30
C GLY A 358 14.87 -33.31 31.47
N VAL A 359 14.52 -34.14 30.48
CA VAL A 359 15.28 -35.30 29.97
C VAL A 359 14.71 -35.61 28.57
N GLY A 360 15.55 -36.11 27.65
CA GLY A 360 15.22 -36.21 26.23
C GLY A 360 14.41 -37.44 25.79
N GLY A 361 14.00 -37.42 24.51
CA GLY A 361 13.36 -38.53 23.80
C GLY A 361 13.40 -38.26 22.29
N THR A 362 13.71 -39.29 21.49
CA THR A 362 14.02 -39.18 20.06
C THR A 362 12.89 -39.63 19.13
N ALA A 363 12.88 -39.05 17.92
CA ALA A 363 12.46 -39.63 16.63
C ALA A 363 11.00 -39.48 16.11
N ASN A 364 10.94 -38.95 14.87
CA ASN A 364 10.05 -39.22 13.73
C ASN A 364 8.51 -39.15 13.85
N GLY A 365 7.91 -38.25 13.06
CA GLY A 365 6.50 -38.29 12.63
C GLY A 365 6.12 -37.11 11.71
N ARG A 366 5.58 -37.39 10.52
CA ARG A 366 5.21 -36.49 9.39
C ARG A 366 4.56 -35.12 9.74
N PRO A 367 4.70 -34.10 8.88
CA PRO A 367 3.97 -32.83 9.01
C PRO A 367 2.50 -32.99 8.57
N GLY A 368 1.57 -32.42 9.32
CA GLY A 368 0.14 -32.38 8.99
C GLY A 368 -0.68 -31.67 10.08
N ALA A 369 -1.64 -30.87 9.64
CA ALA A 369 -2.52 -29.99 10.44
C ALA A 369 -1.84 -28.82 11.18
N ALA A 370 -2.21 -27.61 10.79
CA ALA A 370 -1.96 -26.40 11.58
C ALA A 370 -2.77 -26.46 12.90
N PRO A 371 -2.21 -26.08 14.06
CA PRO A 371 -2.96 -26.07 15.30
C PRO A 371 -3.98 -24.93 15.28
N GLY A 372 -5.26 -25.28 15.48
CA GLY A 372 -6.34 -24.30 15.60
C GLY A 372 -6.10 -23.34 16.77
N VAL A 373 -6.50 -22.08 16.59
CA VAL A 373 -6.35 -21.03 17.62
C VAL A 373 -7.26 -21.33 18.81
N ALA A 374 -6.69 -21.99 19.82
CA ALA A 374 -7.32 -22.15 21.13
C ALA A 374 -7.33 -20.81 21.87
N GLY A 375 -8.36 -20.00 21.64
CA GLY A 375 -8.62 -18.81 22.44
C GLY A 375 -9.00 -19.18 23.87
N GLY A 376 -8.59 -18.35 24.84
CA GLY A 376 -9.15 -18.39 26.19
C GLY A 376 -8.32 -19.06 27.29
N ALA A 377 -7.01 -18.83 27.33
CA ALA A 377 -6.34 -18.78 28.63
C ALA A 377 -6.64 -17.41 29.26
N GLY A 378 -7.50 -17.39 30.30
CA GLY A 378 -7.81 -16.15 31.01
C GLY A 378 -6.57 -15.62 31.72
N GLU A 379 -6.06 -14.46 31.29
CA GLU A 379 -4.99 -13.78 32.02
C GLU A 379 -5.45 -13.44 33.43
N SER A 380 -4.61 -13.76 34.42
CA SER A 380 -4.73 -13.16 35.74
C SER A 380 -4.28 -11.69 35.61
N ASP A 381 -5.24 -10.81 35.35
CA ASP A 381 -5.02 -9.36 35.31
C ASP A 381 -4.50 -8.88 36.68
N GLY A 382 -3.17 -8.81 36.80
CA GLY A 382 -2.50 -8.18 37.92
C GLY A 382 -2.86 -6.70 38.01
N GLU A 383 -2.88 -6.18 39.24
CA GLU A 383 -3.23 -4.79 39.55
C GLU A 383 -2.42 -3.81 38.67
N VAL A 384 -3.10 -3.01 37.85
CA VAL A 384 -2.46 -1.98 37.02
C VAL A 384 -2.05 -0.81 37.91
N LEU A 385 -0.74 -0.67 38.12
CA LEU A 385 -0.14 0.37 38.94
C LEU A 385 0.16 1.64 38.16
N ALA A 386 0.50 1.52 36.87
CA ALA A 386 0.78 2.69 36.04
C ALA A 386 0.33 2.52 34.60
N ARG A 387 0.06 3.66 33.95
CA ARG A 387 -0.17 3.76 32.51
C ARG A 387 0.74 4.83 31.92
N VAL A 388 1.41 4.51 30.83
CA VAL A 388 2.15 5.44 29.96
C VAL A 388 1.43 5.46 28.62
N VAL A 389 1.06 6.63 28.12
CA VAL A 389 0.31 6.80 26.86
C VAL A 389 1.05 7.74 25.92
N ASP A 390 0.97 7.48 24.61
CA ASP A 390 1.61 8.26 23.54
C ASP A 390 3.15 8.32 23.64
N LEU A 391 3.78 7.20 24.02
CA LEU A 391 5.24 7.07 24.01
C LEU A 391 5.75 6.89 22.57
N VAL A 392 6.54 7.85 22.07
CA VAL A 392 7.12 7.80 20.73
C VAL A 392 8.64 7.65 20.79
N VAL A 393 9.17 6.64 20.08
CA VAL A 393 10.60 6.40 19.87
C VAL A 393 10.92 6.49 18.37
N GLY A 394 11.96 7.23 18.01
CA GLY A 394 12.40 7.38 16.61
C GLY A 394 13.84 6.95 16.40
N LEU A 395 14.22 6.73 15.16
CA LEU A 395 15.58 6.48 14.72
C LEU A 395 16.04 7.57 13.75
N ARG A 396 17.30 7.99 13.91
CA ARG A 396 17.97 8.95 13.03
C ARG A 396 19.38 8.48 12.72
N GLU A 397 19.79 8.75 11.49
CA GLU A 397 21.18 8.80 11.06
C GLU A 397 21.95 9.93 11.79
N PRO A 398 23.28 9.88 11.87
CA PRO A 398 24.09 11.04 12.28
C PRO A 398 23.95 12.21 11.29
N ASP A 399 24.11 13.45 11.78
CA ASP A 399 24.03 14.65 10.94
C ASP A 399 25.00 14.58 9.74
N GLY A 400 24.47 14.85 8.53
CA GLY A 400 25.23 14.80 7.28
C GLY A 400 25.48 13.40 6.73
N ARG A 401 25.00 12.33 7.38
CA ARG A 401 25.06 10.96 6.84
C ARG A 401 24.05 10.79 5.71
N ALA A 402 24.50 10.32 4.55
CA ALA A 402 23.61 10.01 3.43
C ALA A 402 22.69 8.81 3.75
N VAL A 403 21.41 8.92 3.38
CA VAL A 403 20.36 7.91 3.62
C VAL A 403 19.61 7.51 2.34
N GLY A 404 20.18 7.83 1.17
CA GLY A 404 19.55 7.66 -0.13
C GLY A 404 20.53 7.89 -1.28
N PRO A 405 20.06 7.82 -2.54
CA PRO A 405 20.87 8.07 -3.72
C PRO A 405 21.34 9.52 -3.83
N GLU A 406 22.50 9.73 -4.46
CA GLU A 406 22.91 11.05 -4.94
C GLU A 406 22.39 11.32 -6.36
N ILE A 407 22.81 12.44 -6.95
CA ILE A 407 22.54 12.79 -8.35
C ILE A 407 23.00 11.65 -9.26
N GLY A 408 22.16 11.27 -10.25
CA GLY A 408 22.38 10.10 -11.09
C GLY A 408 21.82 8.80 -10.51
N GLY A 409 21.28 8.82 -9.29
CA GLY A 409 20.52 7.70 -8.72
C GLY A 409 21.39 6.56 -8.17
N ARG A 410 22.62 6.83 -7.74
CA ARG A 410 23.46 5.83 -7.06
C ARG A 410 23.83 6.34 -5.65
N PRO A 411 23.74 5.51 -4.59
CA PRO A 411 24.31 5.86 -3.30
C PRO A 411 25.83 5.99 -3.41
N ALA A 412 26.42 7.08 -2.90
CA ALA A 412 27.88 7.26 -2.89
C ALA A 412 28.63 6.36 -1.88
N ALA A 413 27.91 5.81 -0.91
CA ALA A 413 28.44 4.94 0.12
C ALA A 413 27.46 3.80 0.45
N TRP A 414 27.95 2.80 1.18
CA TRP A 414 27.13 1.69 1.65
C TRP A 414 26.09 2.16 2.68
N LEU A 415 24.80 1.87 2.45
CA LEU A 415 23.68 2.32 3.29
C LEU A 415 23.32 1.36 4.44
N GLY A 416 24.03 0.22 4.56
CA GLY A 416 23.95 -0.65 5.75
C GLY A 416 22.90 -1.77 5.75
N ARG A 417 22.10 -1.94 4.68
CA ARG A 417 21.01 -2.92 4.63
C ARG A 417 21.38 -4.22 3.91
N ARG A 418 21.63 -5.31 4.64
CA ARG A 418 21.70 -6.66 4.03
C ARG A 418 20.31 -7.33 3.98
N ASN A 419 20.07 -8.17 2.97
CA ASN A 419 18.90 -9.08 2.94
C ASN A 419 19.13 -10.30 3.87
N ARG A 420 18.15 -11.21 3.97
CA ARG A 420 18.23 -12.41 4.82
C ARG A 420 19.33 -13.41 4.41
N PHE A 421 19.82 -13.34 3.17
CA PHE A 421 20.88 -14.19 2.63
C PHE A 421 22.27 -13.57 2.81
N GLY A 422 22.33 -12.31 3.24
CA GLY A 422 23.56 -11.53 3.39
C GLY A 422 23.91 -10.66 2.20
N ASP A 423 23.14 -10.65 1.10
CA ASP A 423 23.38 -9.77 -0.05
C ASP A 423 23.18 -8.29 0.35
N ARG A 424 23.89 -7.37 -0.31
CA ARG A 424 23.76 -5.93 -0.09
C ARG A 424 22.59 -5.37 -0.92
N ALA A 425 21.61 -4.76 -0.27
CA ALA A 425 20.57 -4.00 -0.96
C ALA A 425 21.03 -2.55 -1.23
N MET A 426 21.13 -2.17 -2.51
CA MET A 426 21.37 -0.78 -2.93
C MET A 426 20.31 0.18 -2.35
N LEU A 427 19.05 -0.22 -2.34
CA LEU A 427 17.93 0.50 -1.72
C LEU A 427 17.11 -0.44 -0.86
N SER A 428 16.63 0.09 0.27
CA SER A 428 15.92 -0.64 1.32
C SER A 428 14.43 -0.31 1.38
N GLU A 429 13.72 -0.98 2.28
CA GLU A 429 12.29 -0.81 2.56
C GLU A 429 11.94 0.65 2.93
N PHE A 430 12.88 1.36 3.56
CA PHE A 430 12.79 2.79 3.86
C PHE A 430 12.69 3.65 2.58
N HIS A 431 13.47 3.30 1.55
CA HIS A 431 13.43 3.99 0.26
C HIS A 431 12.13 3.69 -0.46
N MET A 432 11.65 2.44 -0.42
CA MET A 432 10.37 2.07 -1.01
C MET A 432 9.22 2.83 -0.32
N ALA A 433 9.17 2.88 1.02
CA ALA A 433 8.18 3.68 1.76
C ALA A 433 8.23 5.18 1.39
N HIS A 434 9.43 5.74 1.21
CA HIS A 434 9.62 7.10 0.72
C HIS A 434 9.11 7.31 -0.72
N PHE A 435 9.34 6.35 -1.63
CA PHE A 435 8.80 6.38 -2.99
C PHE A 435 7.25 6.37 -2.97
N CYS A 436 6.66 5.51 -2.15
CA CYS A 436 5.21 5.32 -2.04
C CYS A 436 4.46 6.59 -1.64
N ARG A 437 4.91 7.31 -0.61
CA ARG A 437 4.19 8.50 -0.08
C ARG A 437 5.07 9.53 0.63
N GLY A 438 6.34 9.22 0.87
CA GLY A 438 7.28 10.15 1.47
C GLY A 438 7.93 11.08 0.43
N ASP A 439 9.09 11.60 0.84
CA ASP A 439 9.97 12.40 -0.02
C ASP A 439 10.68 11.51 -1.04
N GLN A 440 10.41 11.74 -2.33
CA GLN A 440 11.01 10.99 -3.42
C GLN A 440 12.50 11.27 -3.60
N ALA A 441 13.02 12.41 -3.10
CA ALA A 441 14.46 12.69 -3.15
C ALA A 441 15.27 11.67 -2.34
N ILE A 442 14.74 11.20 -1.21
CA ILE A 442 15.35 10.15 -0.39
C ILE A 442 15.32 8.79 -1.09
N ALA A 443 14.24 8.49 -1.81
CA ALA A 443 14.08 7.20 -2.48
C ALA A 443 14.86 7.08 -3.79
N LEU A 444 14.90 8.15 -4.59
CA LEU A 444 15.32 8.14 -5.99
C LEU A 444 16.51 9.07 -6.28
N GLY A 445 16.82 10.00 -5.38
CA GLY A 445 17.87 11.01 -5.55
C GLY A 445 17.33 12.43 -5.82
N PRO A 446 18.18 13.47 -5.67
CA PRO A 446 17.75 14.87 -5.58
C PRO A 446 16.93 15.40 -6.76
N GLU A 447 17.09 14.83 -7.96
CA GLU A 447 16.35 15.20 -9.17
C GLU A 447 14.83 15.01 -9.01
N PHE A 448 14.40 14.13 -8.10
CA PHE A 448 12.99 13.84 -7.82
C PHE A 448 12.39 14.71 -6.70
N ALA A 449 13.14 15.63 -6.09
CA ALA A 449 12.65 16.48 -5.00
C ALA A 449 11.39 17.29 -5.38
N GLY A 450 11.25 17.68 -6.64
CA GLY A 450 10.07 18.41 -7.15
C GLY A 450 8.77 17.60 -7.13
N TYR A 451 8.81 16.27 -7.04
CA TYR A 451 7.62 15.40 -6.96
C TYR A 451 7.07 15.21 -5.54
N THR A 452 7.82 15.63 -4.52
CA THR A 452 7.38 15.50 -3.13
C THR A 452 6.22 16.45 -2.83
N GLY A 453 5.13 15.92 -2.26
CA GLY A 453 3.92 16.69 -1.95
C GLY A 453 2.97 17.00 -3.12
N ARG A 454 3.27 16.53 -4.34
CA ARG A 454 2.37 16.62 -5.51
C ARG A 454 2.04 15.23 -6.09
N LYS A 455 1.01 15.19 -6.94
CA LYS A 455 0.70 14.04 -7.79
C LYS A 455 1.91 13.71 -8.68
N ALA A 456 2.33 12.45 -8.65
CA ALA A 456 3.50 11.92 -9.35
C ALA A 456 3.40 10.40 -9.41
N THR A 457 4.19 9.75 -10.26
CA THR A 457 4.37 8.29 -10.22
C THR A 457 4.93 7.86 -8.86
N ARG A 458 4.30 6.85 -8.25
CA ARG A 458 4.61 6.30 -6.93
C ARG A 458 4.38 4.78 -6.98
N LEU A 459 4.97 4.04 -6.04
CA LEU A 459 4.56 2.66 -5.79
C LEU A 459 3.32 2.61 -4.89
N PRO A 460 2.54 1.51 -4.93
CA PRO A 460 1.55 1.19 -3.92
C PRO A 460 2.14 1.05 -2.52
N SER A 461 1.30 1.28 -1.51
CA SER A 461 1.66 1.36 -0.09
C SER A 461 0.91 0.34 0.76
N GLY A 462 1.28 0.22 2.04
CA GLY A 462 0.64 -0.69 2.99
C GLY A 462 0.68 -2.14 2.51
N GLY A 463 -0.44 -2.86 2.60
CA GLY A 463 -0.57 -4.24 2.15
C GLY A 463 -0.41 -4.47 0.64
N LEU A 464 -0.34 -3.41 -0.18
CA LEU A 464 -0.05 -3.47 -1.62
C LEU A 464 1.39 -3.12 -1.98
N LEU A 465 2.26 -2.73 -1.04
CA LEU A 465 3.69 -2.57 -1.35
C LEU A 465 4.33 -3.95 -1.52
N LEU A 466 4.60 -4.33 -2.77
CA LEU A 466 5.03 -5.67 -3.17
C LEU A 466 6.44 -5.67 -3.79
N VAL A 467 7.24 -4.66 -3.43
CA VAL A 467 8.70 -4.54 -3.64
C VAL A 467 9.31 -3.96 -2.35
N ASP A 468 10.27 -4.67 -1.76
CA ASP A 468 10.93 -4.27 -0.51
C ASP A 468 12.29 -3.61 -0.74
N ARG A 469 13.08 -4.17 -1.67
CA ARG A 469 14.51 -3.84 -1.81
C ARG A 469 14.92 -3.80 -3.27
N VAL A 470 15.90 -2.95 -3.59
CA VAL A 470 16.66 -3.02 -4.84
C VAL A 470 18.05 -3.53 -4.52
N LEU A 471 18.46 -4.65 -5.11
CA LEU A 471 19.80 -5.21 -4.94
C LEU A 471 20.77 -4.60 -5.96
N GLU A 472 20.40 -4.67 -7.24
CA GLU A 472 21.27 -4.34 -8.37
C GLU A 472 20.54 -3.45 -9.37
N LEU A 473 21.29 -2.57 -10.04
CA LEU A 473 20.77 -1.64 -11.04
C LEU A 473 21.79 -1.41 -12.16
N HIS A 474 21.38 -1.75 -13.38
CA HIS A 474 22.13 -1.56 -14.62
C HIS A 474 21.51 -0.44 -15.46
N GLY A 475 22.38 0.34 -16.10
CA GLY A 475 22.02 1.59 -16.78
C GLY A 475 22.52 2.83 -16.05
N THR A 476 22.47 3.95 -16.77
CA THR A 476 22.78 5.30 -16.30
C THR A 476 21.57 6.19 -16.51
N ARG A 477 21.13 6.88 -15.45
CA ARG A 477 19.97 7.79 -15.49
C ARG A 477 20.14 8.85 -16.58
N GLY A 478 19.06 9.08 -17.34
CA GLY A 478 18.99 10.10 -18.39
C GLY A 478 19.76 9.79 -19.69
N GLU A 479 20.52 8.69 -19.78
CA GLU A 479 21.14 8.28 -21.04
C GLU A 479 20.10 7.67 -21.99
N ALA A 480 20.05 8.17 -23.23
CA ALA A 480 19.14 7.66 -24.26
C ALA A 480 19.28 6.15 -24.50
N ALA A 481 20.50 5.62 -24.50
CA ALA A 481 20.74 4.17 -24.65
C ALA A 481 20.20 3.34 -23.49
N THR A 482 20.15 3.92 -22.28
CA THR A 482 19.57 3.26 -21.10
C THR A 482 18.05 3.21 -21.22
N LEU A 483 17.40 4.32 -21.60
CA LEU A 483 15.95 4.37 -21.82
C LEU A 483 15.48 3.59 -23.06
N ALA A 484 16.35 3.42 -24.07
CA ALA A 484 16.07 2.64 -25.29
C ALA A 484 16.28 1.11 -25.13
N GLY A 485 16.22 0.57 -23.91
CA GLY A 485 16.30 -0.88 -23.65
C GLY A 485 17.57 -1.39 -22.95
N GLY A 486 18.40 -0.46 -22.45
CA GLY A 486 19.66 -0.73 -21.74
C GLY A 486 19.53 -0.85 -20.21
N ALA A 487 18.35 -0.59 -19.63
CA ALA A 487 18.14 -0.63 -18.19
C ALA A 487 17.60 -1.98 -17.70
N SER A 488 18.13 -2.47 -16.57
CA SER A 488 17.56 -3.58 -15.82
C SER A 488 17.89 -3.48 -14.33
N HIS A 489 17.14 -4.20 -13.50
CA HIS A 489 17.41 -4.26 -12.06
C HIS A 489 17.04 -5.63 -11.46
N VAL A 490 17.58 -5.89 -10.27
CA VAL A 490 17.17 -7.01 -9.42
C VAL A 490 16.55 -6.43 -8.15
N THR A 491 15.33 -6.85 -7.85
CA THR A 491 14.54 -6.42 -6.69
C THR A 491 14.09 -7.64 -5.88
N GLU A 492 13.71 -7.41 -4.62
CA GLU A 492 13.17 -8.46 -3.75
C GLU A 492 11.87 -8.03 -3.08
N TYR A 493 11.01 -9.02 -2.84
CA TYR A 493 9.87 -8.94 -1.93
C TYR A 493 9.87 -10.15 -0.99
N ASP A 494 9.88 -9.90 0.31
CA ASP A 494 9.59 -10.94 1.31
C ASP A 494 8.07 -11.10 1.43
N ALA A 495 7.59 -12.35 1.32
CA ALA A 495 6.18 -12.73 1.33
C ALA A 495 5.78 -13.40 2.67
N PRO A 496 5.44 -12.64 3.73
CA PRO A 496 4.99 -13.19 5.01
C PRO A 496 3.92 -14.26 4.87
N ALA A 497 4.09 -15.42 5.52
CA ALA A 497 3.04 -16.44 5.62
C ALA A 497 1.76 -15.91 6.27
N ASP A 498 1.87 -14.86 7.09
CA ASP A 498 0.77 -14.14 7.72
C ASP A 498 0.24 -12.95 6.89
N SER A 499 0.64 -12.78 5.62
CA SER A 499 0.10 -11.71 4.76
C SER A 499 -1.39 -11.90 4.50
N TRP A 500 -2.13 -10.79 4.46
CA TRP A 500 -3.58 -10.76 4.30
C TRP A 500 -4.06 -11.59 3.11
N TYR A 501 -3.39 -11.47 1.96
CA TYR A 501 -3.75 -12.15 0.72
C TYR A 501 -3.65 -13.69 0.79
N PHE A 502 -2.88 -14.27 1.73
CA PHE A 502 -2.86 -15.72 1.95
C PHE A 502 -4.05 -16.21 2.79
N ALA A 503 -4.67 -15.33 3.57
CA ALA A 503 -5.83 -15.62 4.42
C ALA A 503 -7.17 -15.25 3.76
N ASP A 504 -7.11 -14.34 2.78
CA ASP A 504 -8.26 -13.75 2.09
C ASP A 504 -8.59 -14.48 0.77
N THR A 505 -7.76 -15.44 0.31
CA THR A 505 -7.93 -16.22 -0.93
C THR A 505 -8.22 -17.71 -0.68
N ALA A 506 -8.89 -18.38 -1.63
CA ALA A 506 -9.02 -19.84 -1.70
C ALA A 506 -7.90 -20.53 -2.50
N ASN A 507 -6.99 -19.77 -3.12
CA ASN A 507 -5.81 -20.34 -3.75
C ASN A 507 -4.90 -20.99 -2.69
N ALA A 508 -4.31 -22.15 -3.01
CA ALA A 508 -3.46 -22.90 -2.09
C ALA A 508 -2.18 -22.14 -1.68
N SER A 509 -1.73 -21.21 -2.52
CA SER A 509 -0.58 -20.33 -2.32
C SER A 509 -1.05 -18.86 -2.40
N MET A 510 -0.38 -18.02 -3.18
CA MET A 510 -0.67 -16.60 -3.37
C MET A 510 -1.67 -16.36 -4.54
N PRO A 511 -2.58 -15.37 -4.45
CA PRO A 511 -3.53 -15.04 -5.52
C PRO A 511 -2.88 -14.31 -6.69
N ASN A 512 -3.53 -14.34 -7.86
CA ASN A 512 -2.95 -13.84 -9.11
C ASN A 512 -2.74 -12.32 -9.11
N CYS A 513 -3.59 -11.53 -8.43
CA CYS A 513 -3.35 -10.10 -8.27
C CYS A 513 -1.99 -9.78 -7.64
N VAL A 514 -1.51 -10.60 -6.70
CA VAL A 514 -0.21 -10.39 -6.04
C VAL A 514 0.95 -10.84 -6.92
N TYR A 515 0.79 -11.92 -7.70
CA TYR A 515 1.73 -12.30 -8.77
C TYR A 515 1.89 -11.17 -9.80
N MET A 516 0.78 -10.54 -10.22
CA MET A 516 0.80 -9.40 -11.13
C MET A 516 1.44 -8.17 -10.45
N GLU A 517 0.95 -7.73 -9.30
CA GLU A 517 1.46 -6.52 -8.65
C GLU A 517 2.96 -6.61 -8.30
N THR A 518 3.43 -7.77 -7.82
CA THR A 518 4.84 -7.92 -7.47
C THR A 518 5.77 -7.86 -8.69
N SER A 519 5.32 -8.30 -9.88
CA SER A 519 6.11 -8.11 -11.11
C SER A 519 5.93 -6.72 -11.73
N LEU A 520 4.72 -6.19 -11.72
CA LEU A 520 4.36 -4.90 -12.32
C LEU A 520 5.01 -3.72 -11.60
N GLN A 521 5.05 -3.73 -10.26
CA GLN A 521 5.71 -2.71 -9.45
C GLN A 521 7.24 -2.70 -9.66
N ALA A 522 7.85 -3.89 -9.76
CA ALA A 522 9.26 -4.02 -10.09
C ALA A 522 9.54 -3.45 -11.49
N ALA A 523 8.88 -3.98 -12.52
CA ALA A 523 9.05 -3.57 -13.92
C ALA A 523 8.89 -2.05 -14.12
N LEU A 524 7.82 -1.46 -13.56
CA LEU A 524 7.64 0.00 -13.50
C LEU A 524 8.89 0.74 -13.00
N MET A 525 9.40 0.31 -11.84
CA MET A 525 10.36 1.10 -11.08
C MET A 525 11.66 1.34 -11.85
N VAL A 526 12.15 0.38 -12.65
CA VAL A 526 13.39 0.60 -13.42
C VAL A 526 13.25 1.74 -14.43
N GLY A 527 12.12 1.83 -15.13
CA GLY A 527 11.86 2.89 -16.11
C GLY A 527 11.77 4.28 -15.46
N TYR A 528 11.03 4.38 -14.35
CA TYR A 528 10.90 5.64 -13.61
C TYR A 528 12.23 6.08 -12.99
N TYR A 529 12.97 5.16 -12.37
CA TYR A 529 14.24 5.42 -11.70
C TYR A 529 15.35 5.88 -12.67
N MET A 530 15.32 5.41 -13.92
CA MET A 530 16.20 5.86 -15.01
C MET A 530 15.83 7.24 -15.57
N GLY A 531 14.74 7.84 -15.11
CA GLY A 531 14.41 9.24 -15.36
C GLY A 531 13.37 9.47 -16.45
N ALA A 532 12.46 8.52 -16.71
CA ALA A 532 11.42 8.63 -17.75
C ALA A 532 10.57 9.93 -17.67
N THR A 533 10.43 10.55 -16.49
CA THR A 533 9.71 11.83 -16.32
C THR A 533 10.63 13.03 -16.09
N LEU A 534 11.95 12.85 -16.00
CA LEU A 534 12.89 13.95 -15.72
C LEU A 534 13.12 14.89 -16.91
N GLY A 535 12.65 14.53 -18.11
CA GLY A 535 12.65 15.42 -19.28
C GLY A 535 11.75 16.64 -19.12
N ASP A 536 10.67 16.53 -18.33
CA ASP A 536 9.85 17.67 -17.90
C ASP A 536 9.47 17.51 -16.40
N PRO A 537 10.33 18.02 -15.48
CA PRO A 537 10.02 17.99 -14.05
C PRO A 537 8.89 18.93 -13.63
N ALA A 538 8.32 19.75 -14.51
CA ALA A 538 7.12 20.53 -14.21
C ALA A 538 5.84 19.73 -14.47
N ALA A 539 5.87 18.81 -15.44
CA ALA A 539 4.74 17.95 -15.78
C ALA A 539 4.23 17.12 -14.60
N VAL A 540 2.92 17.16 -14.40
CA VAL A 540 2.19 16.18 -13.60
C VAL A 540 1.75 15.06 -14.54
N VAL A 541 2.24 13.86 -14.28
CA VAL A 541 1.87 12.65 -15.03
C VAL A 541 1.32 11.59 -14.10
N SER A 542 0.37 10.81 -14.61
CA SER A 542 -0.14 9.60 -13.97
C SER A 542 0.42 8.40 -14.70
N LEU A 543 0.84 7.37 -13.96
CA LEU A 543 1.29 6.12 -14.55
C LEU A 543 0.11 5.18 -14.72
N ARG A 544 -0.07 4.61 -15.92
CA ARG A 544 -1.04 3.53 -16.14
C ARG A 544 -0.38 2.34 -16.82
N ASN A 545 -0.72 1.14 -16.34
CA ASN A 545 -0.49 -0.07 -17.11
C ASN A 545 -1.46 -0.08 -18.31
N LEU A 546 -1.02 -0.58 -19.46
CA LEU A 546 -1.79 -0.63 -20.70
C LEU A 546 -2.02 -2.05 -21.22
N GLY A 547 -1.33 -3.03 -20.62
CA GLY A 547 -1.41 -4.43 -21.01
C GLY A 547 -0.15 -5.22 -20.67
N GLY A 548 -0.20 -6.49 -21.00
CA GLY A 548 0.91 -7.41 -20.85
C GLY A 548 0.51 -8.87 -21.06
N SER A 549 1.47 -9.74 -20.82
CA SER A 549 1.33 -11.20 -20.83
C SER A 549 1.96 -11.77 -19.56
N ALA A 550 1.49 -12.94 -19.13
CA ALA A 550 2.07 -13.63 -18.00
C ALA A 550 1.87 -15.15 -18.07
N THR A 551 2.86 -15.90 -17.57
CA THR A 551 2.83 -17.36 -17.48
C THR A 551 3.38 -17.81 -16.12
N VAL A 552 2.65 -18.69 -15.42
CA VAL A 552 3.19 -19.43 -14.26
C VAL A 552 3.97 -20.63 -14.78
N LEU A 553 5.27 -20.68 -14.47
CA LEU A 553 6.22 -21.68 -14.99
C LEU A 553 6.26 -22.96 -14.16
N ARG A 554 6.04 -22.84 -12.85
CA ARG A 554 5.96 -23.96 -11.91
C ARG A 554 5.12 -23.58 -10.71
N GLU A 555 4.60 -24.59 -10.03
CA GLU A 555 3.91 -24.43 -8.76
C GLU A 555 4.92 -24.18 -7.61
N ILE A 556 4.52 -23.36 -6.65
CA ILE A 556 5.29 -23.04 -5.45
C ILE A 556 4.38 -22.48 -4.34
N ASP A 557 4.59 -22.92 -3.09
CA ASP A 557 4.10 -22.18 -1.92
C ASP A 557 5.03 -21.00 -1.66
N LEU A 558 4.49 -19.78 -1.69
CA LEU A 558 5.23 -18.53 -1.52
C LEU A 558 5.24 -18.03 -0.07
N ARG A 559 4.63 -18.76 0.88
CA ARG A 559 4.63 -18.41 2.31
C ARG A 559 6.04 -18.40 2.89
N ASP A 560 6.42 -17.26 3.48
CA ASP A 560 7.76 -16.97 4.02
C ASP A 560 8.93 -17.05 3.02
N ALA A 561 8.61 -17.09 1.71
CA ALA A 561 9.58 -16.98 0.63
C ALA A 561 10.10 -15.54 0.48
N THR A 562 11.30 -15.42 -0.11
CA THR A 562 11.81 -14.15 -0.63
C THR A 562 11.78 -14.26 -2.15
N ILE A 563 10.88 -13.53 -2.78
CA ILE A 563 10.69 -13.49 -4.23
C ILE A 563 11.74 -12.54 -4.80
N ARG A 564 12.61 -13.06 -5.67
CA ARG A 564 13.58 -12.25 -6.42
C ARG A 564 13.01 -11.92 -7.79
N GLN A 565 12.82 -10.63 -8.01
CA GLN A 565 12.23 -10.00 -9.20
C GLN A 565 13.37 -9.50 -10.09
N HIS A 566 13.51 -10.05 -11.29
CA HIS A 566 14.35 -9.47 -12.34
C HIS A 566 13.43 -8.74 -13.33
N SER A 567 13.78 -7.52 -13.72
CA SER A 567 13.03 -6.78 -14.74
C SER A 567 13.96 -5.94 -15.61
N ARG A 568 13.59 -5.86 -16.89
CA ARG A 568 14.36 -5.16 -17.93
C ARG A 568 13.44 -4.25 -18.72
N LEU A 569 13.86 -2.99 -18.88
CA LEU A 569 13.28 -2.07 -19.86
C LEU A 569 13.69 -2.55 -21.26
N LEU A 570 12.71 -2.74 -22.14
CA LEU A 570 12.91 -3.20 -23.52
C LEU A 570 12.91 -2.03 -24.51
N SER A 571 12.03 -1.05 -24.32
CA SER A 571 11.93 0.14 -25.15
C SER A 571 11.22 1.29 -24.44
N THR A 572 11.53 2.52 -24.84
CA THR A 572 10.75 3.73 -24.53
C THR A 572 10.30 4.37 -25.84
N THR A 573 9.05 4.81 -25.93
CA THR A 573 8.46 5.48 -27.09
C THR A 573 7.74 6.74 -26.61
N ASP A 574 8.29 7.91 -26.94
CA ASP A 574 7.72 9.20 -26.58
C ASP A 574 6.68 9.68 -27.60
N MET A 575 5.61 10.30 -27.11
CA MET A 575 4.49 10.82 -27.90
C MET A 575 4.03 12.18 -27.31
N PRO A 576 3.25 12.99 -28.03
CA PRO A 576 2.70 14.23 -27.48
C PRO A 576 1.92 13.97 -26.18
N GLY A 577 2.39 14.53 -25.06
CA GLY A 577 1.76 14.45 -23.75
C GLY A 577 1.82 13.08 -23.05
N SER A 578 2.59 12.11 -23.58
CA SER A 578 2.78 10.79 -22.95
C SER A 578 4.08 10.07 -23.37
N SER A 579 4.56 9.15 -22.55
CA SER A 579 5.69 8.27 -22.87
C SER A 579 5.34 6.83 -22.52
N LEU A 580 5.63 5.89 -23.42
CA LEU A 580 5.32 4.47 -23.29
C LEU A 580 6.59 3.65 -23.04
N GLN A 581 6.54 2.67 -22.14
CA GLN A 581 7.66 1.80 -21.83
C GLN A 581 7.24 0.33 -21.78
N ASN A 582 7.94 -0.51 -22.56
CA ASN A 582 7.79 -1.97 -22.52
C ASN A 582 8.85 -2.59 -21.62
N PHE A 583 8.47 -3.63 -20.89
CA PHE A 583 9.36 -4.36 -19.98
C PHE A 583 9.15 -5.86 -20.10
N SER A 584 10.22 -6.64 -19.90
CA SER A 584 10.11 -8.05 -19.53
C SER A 584 10.45 -8.25 -18.06
N TYR A 585 9.87 -9.27 -17.45
CA TYR A 585 10.10 -9.61 -16.05
C TYR A 585 10.13 -11.13 -15.80
N THR A 586 10.84 -11.52 -14.75
CA THR A 586 10.90 -12.89 -14.24
C THR A 586 10.92 -12.86 -12.71
N LEU A 587 10.08 -13.68 -12.09
CA LEU A 587 10.09 -13.93 -10.64
C LEU A 587 10.70 -15.30 -10.36
N SER A 588 11.55 -15.35 -9.33
CA SER A 588 12.25 -16.56 -8.90
C SER A 588 12.24 -16.69 -7.37
N VAL A 589 12.33 -17.93 -6.90
CA VAL A 589 12.62 -18.27 -5.49
C VAL A 589 13.72 -19.33 -5.53
N ASP A 590 14.71 -19.20 -4.64
CA ASP A 590 15.90 -20.07 -4.57
C ASP A 590 16.67 -20.20 -5.90
N GLY A 591 16.60 -19.16 -6.74
CA GLY A 591 17.24 -19.11 -8.07
C GLY A 591 16.40 -19.68 -9.20
N GLU A 592 15.33 -20.43 -8.91
CA GLU A 592 14.49 -21.09 -9.90
C GLU A 592 13.28 -20.21 -10.30
N PRO A 593 13.11 -19.83 -11.58
CA PRO A 593 11.96 -19.07 -12.06
C PRO A 593 10.63 -19.77 -11.77
N PHE A 594 9.57 -18.99 -11.50
CA PHE A 594 8.21 -19.51 -11.34
C PHE A 594 7.12 -18.68 -12.03
N TYR A 595 7.43 -17.46 -12.44
CA TYR A 595 6.51 -16.57 -13.17
C TYR A 595 7.29 -15.65 -14.09
N GLU A 596 6.82 -15.44 -15.30
CA GLU A 596 7.44 -14.54 -16.28
C GLU A 596 6.40 -13.87 -17.16
N GLY A 597 6.81 -12.82 -17.87
CA GLY A 597 5.95 -12.13 -18.83
C GLY A 597 6.52 -10.81 -19.32
N GLU A 598 5.68 -10.09 -20.06
CA GLU A 598 5.97 -8.73 -20.53
C GLU A 598 4.85 -7.78 -20.13
N THR A 599 5.17 -6.48 -20.05
CA THR A 599 4.16 -5.47 -19.76
C THR A 599 4.49 -4.11 -20.37
N LEU A 600 3.43 -3.37 -20.69
CA LEU A 600 3.47 -2.02 -21.23
C LEU A 600 2.89 -1.04 -20.21
N PHE A 601 3.68 -0.06 -19.81
CA PHE A 601 3.23 1.11 -19.05
C PHE A 601 3.25 2.37 -19.90
N GLY A 602 2.47 3.37 -19.50
CA GLY A 602 2.59 4.73 -19.99
C GLY A 602 2.54 5.76 -18.86
N TYR A 603 3.35 6.81 -18.99
CA TYR A 603 3.24 8.05 -18.23
C TYR A 603 2.39 9.00 -19.07
N PHE A 604 1.30 9.51 -18.49
CA PHE A 604 0.36 10.36 -19.21
C PHE A 604 0.11 11.65 -18.46
N SER A 605 0.20 12.77 -19.16
CA SER A 605 -0.36 14.04 -18.70
C SER A 605 -1.87 13.92 -18.47
N ASP A 606 -2.44 14.76 -17.60
CA ASP A 606 -3.89 14.76 -17.33
C ASP A 606 -4.71 15.02 -18.62
N GLY A 607 -4.19 15.82 -19.55
CA GLY A 607 -4.81 16.06 -20.86
C GLY A 607 -4.81 14.84 -21.79
N ALA A 608 -3.78 14.00 -21.73
CA ALA A 608 -3.76 12.73 -22.46
C ALA A 608 -4.74 11.71 -21.83
N LEU A 609 -4.86 11.70 -20.49
CA LEU A 609 -5.80 10.82 -19.78
C LEU A 609 -7.26 11.22 -19.90
N ALA A 610 -7.57 12.50 -20.15
CA ALA A 610 -8.96 12.95 -20.32
C ALA A 610 -9.64 12.30 -21.54
N ASN A 611 -8.88 11.94 -22.57
CA ASN A 611 -9.38 11.44 -23.85
C ASN A 611 -9.40 9.90 -23.94
N GLN A 612 -9.87 9.23 -22.88
CA GLN A 612 -10.01 7.76 -22.85
C GLN A 612 -11.14 7.29 -23.77
N THR A 613 -10.78 6.67 -24.89
CA THR A 613 -11.72 6.09 -25.86
C THR A 613 -12.04 4.60 -25.63
N GLY A 614 -11.50 3.98 -24.57
CA GLY A 614 -11.74 2.56 -24.29
C GLY A 614 -11.14 1.64 -25.35
N LEU A 615 -11.54 0.37 -25.32
CA LEU A 615 -11.09 -0.64 -26.29
C LEU A 615 -11.74 -0.50 -27.67
N ASP A 616 -12.91 0.14 -27.73
CA ASP A 616 -13.76 0.20 -28.94
C ASP A 616 -13.77 1.59 -29.62
N ALA A 617 -12.72 2.39 -29.39
CA ALA A 617 -12.53 3.72 -29.98
C ALA A 617 -13.73 4.67 -29.79
N GLY A 618 -14.29 4.69 -28.57
CA GLY A 618 -15.41 5.52 -28.14
C GLY A 618 -16.79 4.98 -28.54
N LYS A 619 -16.85 3.86 -29.27
CA LYS A 619 -18.11 3.21 -29.64
C LYS A 619 -18.64 2.43 -28.43
N PHE A 620 -19.95 2.47 -28.24
CA PHE A 620 -20.61 1.63 -27.24
C PHE A 620 -20.53 0.16 -27.67
N ALA A 621 -19.93 -0.67 -26.82
CA ALA A 621 -19.93 -2.12 -26.94
C ALA A 621 -20.83 -2.71 -25.83
N PRO A 622 -21.97 -3.33 -26.15
CA PRO A 622 -22.81 -4.02 -25.17
C PRO A 622 -22.09 -5.26 -24.63
N THR A 623 -22.55 -5.76 -23.48
CA THR A 623 -22.21 -7.13 -23.04
C THR A 623 -22.87 -8.14 -23.97
N TRP A 624 -22.38 -9.38 -24.01
CA TRP A 624 -23.03 -10.45 -24.78
C TRP A 624 -24.47 -10.66 -24.33
N LEU A 625 -24.73 -10.63 -23.02
CA LEU A 625 -26.07 -10.77 -22.44
C LEU A 625 -27.04 -9.66 -22.87
N ASP A 626 -26.54 -8.43 -23.07
CA ASP A 626 -27.34 -7.30 -23.58
C ASP A 626 -27.48 -7.32 -25.12
N SER A 627 -26.67 -8.13 -25.82
CA SER A 627 -26.65 -8.20 -27.30
C SER A 627 -27.52 -9.30 -27.91
N VAL A 628 -27.94 -10.29 -27.12
CA VAL A 628 -28.75 -11.44 -27.56
C VAL A 628 -30.24 -11.15 -27.40
N ASP A 629 -31.03 -11.39 -28.45
CA ASP A 629 -32.49 -11.22 -28.47
C ASP A 629 -33.16 -12.55 -28.92
N PRO A 630 -34.09 -13.14 -28.13
CA PRO A 630 -34.48 -12.73 -26.78
C PRO A 630 -33.34 -12.91 -25.77
N ARG A 631 -33.24 -11.98 -24.80
CA ARG A 631 -32.26 -12.06 -23.70
C ARG A 631 -32.37 -13.43 -23.02
N PRO A 632 -31.27 -14.22 -22.93
CA PRO A 632 -31.31 -15.53 -22.31
C PRO A 632 -31.62 -15.42 -20.81
N ALA A 633 -32.28 -16.45 -20.26
CA ALA A 633 -32.51 -16.55 -18.83
C ALA A 633 -31.18 -16.78 -18.10
N THR A 634 -30.97 -16.06 -17.00
CA THR A 634 -29.82 -16.23 -16.10
C THR A 634 -30.23 -17.00 -14.85
N ARG A 635 -29.28 -17.71 -14.27
CA ARG A 635 -29.28 -18.08 -12.84
C ARG A 635 -28.24 -17.21 -12.13
N THR A 636 -28.38 -17.02 -10.82
CA THR A 636 -27.46 -16.15 -10.06
C THR A 636 -26.76 -16.95 -8.97
N ILE A 637 -25.43 -16.86 -8.92
CA ILE A 637 -24.60 -17.30 -7.80
C ILE A 637 -24.56 -16.14 -6.80
N ASP A 638 -25.18 -16.31 -5.63
CA ASP A 638 -25.20 -15.29 -4.57
C ASP A 638 -23.97 -15.47 -3.65
N VAL A 639 -22.87 -14.84 -4.05
CA VAL A 639 -21.59 -14.89 -3.33
C VAL A 639 -21.73 -14.20 -1.97
N ALA A 640 -22.44 -13.07 -1.90
CA ALA A 640 -22.66 -12.31 -0.68
C ALA A 640 -23.46 -13.11 0.38
N ALA A 641 -24.55 -13.78 -0.02
CA ALA A 641 -25.28 -14.67 0.88
C ALA A 641 -24.42 -15.86 1.34
N ARG A 642 -23.62 -16.45 0.44
CA ARG A 642 -22.70 -17.52 0.82
C ARG A 642 -21.63 -17.04 1.80
N ARG A 643 -21.12 -15.79 1.66
CA ARG A 643 -20.19 -15.18 2.63
C ARG A 643 -20.79 -14.96 4.02
N ALA A 644 -22.12 -14.83 4.12
CA ALA A 644 -22.80 -14.67 5.40
C ALA A 644 -22.89 -15.98 6.22
N ASP A 645 -22.68 -17.14 5.60
CA ASP A 645 -22.59 -18.43 6.31
C ASP A 645 -21.15 -18.65 6.85
N PRO A 646 -20.96 -18.71 8.19
CA PRO A 646 -19.64 -18.93 8.79
C PRO A 646 -19.04 -20.31 8.48
N HIS A 647 -19.84 -21.27 8.00
CA HIS A 647 -19.39 -22.62 7.64
C HIS A 647 -19.13 -22.80 6.14
N ALA A 648 -19.42 -21.80 5.30
CA ALA A 648 -19.24 -21.92 3.88
C ALA A 648 -17.75 -21.92 3.45
N ARG A 649 -17.44 -22.75 2.45
CA ARG A 649 -16.25 -22.59 1.61
C ARG A 649 -16.44 -21.34 0.76
N LEU A 650 -15.47 -20.42 0.80
CA LEU A 650 -15.51 -19.15 0.08
C LEU A 650 -14.29 -19.03 -0.82
N ILE A 651 -14.47 -18.50 -2.03
CA ILE A 651 -13.38 -18.16 -2.95
C ILE A 651 -12.50 -17.03 -2.42
N ALA A 652 -13.13 -16.03 -1.83
CA ALA A 652 -12.43 -14.89 -1.26
C ALA A 652 -13.15 -14.30 -0.04
N ARG A 653 -12.37 -13.65 0.83
CA ARG A 653 -12.80 -13.02 2.09
C ARG A 653 -12.18 -11.63 2.23
N ASP A 654 -12.69 -10.86 3.19
CA ASP A 654 -12.12 -9.60 3.67
C ASP A 654 -11.65 -8.67 2.51
N HIS A 655 -10.35 -8.46 2.27
CA HIS A 655 -9.85 -7.50 1.27
C HIS A 655 -9.95 -7.99 -0.18
N LEU A 656 -10.11 -9.30 -0.38
CA LEU A 656 -10.34 -9.92 -1.70
C LEU A 656 -11.82 -10.18 -1.98
N ALA A 657 -12.76 -9.68 -1.17
CA ALA A 657 -14.19 -9.78 -1.43
C ALA A 657 -14.64 -8.86 -2.61
N LEU A 658 -14.25 -9.22 -3.84
CA LEU A 658 -14.40 -8.38 -5.04
C LEU A 658 -15.70 -8.62 -5.83
N LEU A 659 -16.55 -9.56 -5.41
CA LEU A 659 -17.80 -9.96 -6.06
C LEU A 659 -18.93 -10.15 -5.05
N ASP A 660 -20.15 -9.71 -5.36
CA ASP A 660 -21.34 -9.99 -4.54
C ASP A 660 -22.28 -10.99 -5.20
N THR A 661 -22.43 -10.94 -6.52
CA THR A 661 -23.23 -11.86 -7.31
C THR A 661 -22.57 -12.14 -8.66
N VAL A 662 -22.84 -13.32 -9.23
CA VAL A 662 -22.50 -13.66 -10.62
C VAL A 662 -23.74 -14.20 -11.31
N ASP A 663 -24.19 -13.52 -12.37
CA ASP A 663 -25.21 -14.03 -13.29
C ASP A 663 -24.55 -15.00 -14.27
N VAL A 664 -25.17 -16.17 -14.47
CA VAL A 664 -24.67 -17.25 -15.30
C VAL A 664 -25.70 -17.64 -16.36
N VAL A 665 -25.22 -17.86 -17.58
CA VAL A 665 -25.95 -18.59 -18.63
C VAL A 665 -25.12 -19.84 -18.97
N ASP A 666 -25.54 -21.00 -18.45
CA ASP A 666 -24.88 -22.27 -18.76
C ASP A 666 -25.04 -22.60 -20.25
N GLY A 667 -23.98 -23.07 -20.90
CA GLY A 667 -23.96 -23.26 -22.36
C GLY A 667 -24.03 -21.96 -23.18
N GLY A 668 -23.93 -20.79 -22.52
CA GLY A 668 -23.93 -19.48 -23.17
C GLY A 668 -22.56 -18.98 -23.62
N GLY A 669 -22.51 -17.71 -24.03
CA GLY A 669 -21.28 -17.02 -24.40
C GLY A 669 -20.77 -17.35 -25.81
N ARG A 670 -19.58 -16.82 -26.14
CA ARG A 670 -18.98 -16.92 -27.49
C ARG A 670 -18.57 -18.34 -27.89
N TYR A 671 -18.35 -19.24 -26.92
CA TYR A 671 -17.85 -20.59 -27.15
C TYR A 671 -18.88 -21.69 -26.81
N GLY A 672 -20.01 -21.35 -26.19
CA GLY A 672 -21.07 -22.29 -25.86
C GLY A 672 -20.80 -23.19 -24.64
N GLU A 673 -19.73 -22.94 -23.87
CA GLU A 673 -19.44 -23.67 -22.63
C GLU A 673 -20.04 -22.98 -21.39
N GLY A 674 -20.29 -21.67 -21.46
CA GLY A 674 -20.81 -20.88 -20.34
C GLY A 674 -20.49 -19.39 -20.46
N TYR A 675 -21.36 -18.57 -19.86
CA TYR A 675 -21.18 -17.13 -19.79
C TYR A 675 -21.42 -16.64 -18.37
N LEU A 676 -20.51 -15.79 -17.89
CA LEU A 676 -20.58 -15.13 -16.58
C LEU A 676 -20.71 -13.62 -16.76
N HIS A 677 -21.51 -12.98 -15.92
CA HIS A 677 -21.67 -11.54 -15.86
C HIS A 677 -21.78 -11.09 -14.41
N ALA A 678 -21.09 -10.00 -14.04
CA ALA A 678 -21.20 -9.43 -12.70
C ALA A 678 -21.14 -7.90 -12.74
N VAL A 679 -21.85 -7.26 -11.81
CA VAL A 679 -21.81 -5.83 -11.57
C VAL A 679 -21.50 -5.60 -10.10
N ARG A 680 -20.55 -4.71 -9.79
CA ARG A 680 -20.21 -4.29 -8.43
C ARG A 680 -20.22 -2.76 -8.36
N ALA A 681 -20.82 -2.22 -7.31
CA ALA A 681 -20.70 -0.80 -7.01
C ALA A 681 -19.26 -0.45 -6.59
N ILE A 682 -18.74 0.70 -7.03
CA ILE A 682 -17.46 1.24 -6.56
C ILE A 682 -17.73 2.03 -5.29
N ASP A 683 -17.16 1.59 -4.17
CA ASP A 683 -17.15 2.38 -2.93
C ASP A 683 -15.94 3.32 -2.96
N PRO A 684 -16.09 4.66 -2.86
CA PRO A 684 -14.97 5.57 -2.76
C PRO A 684 -14.02 5.30 -1.59
N ASP A 685 -14.53 4.66 -0.52
CA ASP A 685 -13.76 4.27 0.67
C ASP A 685 -13.17 2.84 0.56
N ASP A 686 -13.27 2.18 -0.61
CA ASP A 686 -12.61 0.89 -0.89
C ASP A 686 -11.11 0.96 -0.54
N TRP A 687 -10.65 0.01 0.27
CA TRP A 687 -9.34 0.02 0.93
C TRP A 687 -8.16 0.27 -0.03
N PHE A 688 -8.24 -0.25 -1.26
CA PHE A 688 -7.18 -0.12 -2.26
C PHE A 688 -6.99 1.31 -2.76
N PHE A 689 -7.99 2.20 -2.70
CA PHE A 689 -7.81 3.61 -3.08
C PHE A 689 -6.87 4.34 -2.12
N ALA A 690 -6.87 3.96 -0.84
CA ALA A 690 -5.94 4.46 0.17
C ALA A 690 -4.54 3.82 0.10
N ARG A 691 -4.31 2.90 -0.84
CA ARG A 691 -3.07 2.11 -0.95
C ARG A 691 -2.38 2.20 -2.31
N HIS A 692 -3.13 2.13 -3.42
CA HIS A 692 -2.60 1.87 -4.76
C HIS A 692 -1.71 3.00 -5.31
N PHE A 693 -2.17 4.25 -5.40
CA PHE A 693 -1.27 5.39 -5.69
C PHE A 693 -1.64 6.61 -4.86
N HIS A 694 -0.70 7.08 -4.05
CA HIS A 694 -0.88 8.28 -3.24
C HIS A 694 -1.04 9.53 -4.12
N LEU A 695 -2.10 10.30 -3.89
CA LEU A 695 -2.53 11.47 -4.69
C LEU A 695 -3.03 11.15 -6.13
N ASP A 696 -3.27 9.88 -6.46
CA ASP A 696 -3.76 9.44 -7.78
C ASP A 696 -4.69 8.20 -7.66
N PRO A 697 -5.82 8.31 -6.93
CA PRO A 697 -6.65 7.15 -6.57
C PRO A 697 -7.30 6.52 -7.81
N VAL A 698 -6.99 5.25 -8.02
CA VAL A 698 -7.45 4.42 -9.15
C VAL A 698 -7.47 2.96 -8.71
N ILE A 699 -8.41 2.14 -9.21
CA ILE A 699 -8.43 0.69 -8.91
C ILE A 699 -7.20 0.02 -9.54
N PRO A 700 -6.47 -0.88 -8.83
CA PRO A 700 -5.45 -1.74 -9.43
C PRO A 700 -6.02 -2.62 -10.55
N GLY A 701 -5.41 -2.58 -11.73
CA GLY A 701 -5.83 -3.43 -12.86
C GLY A 701 -5.73 -4.93 -12.54
N SER A 702 -4.73 -5.29 -11.73
CA SER A 702 -4.53 -6.62 -11.13
C SER A 702 -5.74 -7.10 -10.33
N LEU A 703 -6.40 -6.24 -9.56
CA LEU A 703 -7.65 -6.58 -8.86
C LEU A 703 -8.81 -6.75 -9.85
N GLY A 704 -8.85 -5.99 -10.95
CA GLY A 704 -9.84 -6.22 -12.02
C GLY A 704 -9.69 -7.60 -12.69
N VAL A 705 -8.46 -8.07 -12.90
CA VAL A 705 -8.19 -9.43 -13.39
C VAL A 705 -8.52 -10.48 -12.32
N GLU A 706 -8.22 -10.22 -11.04
CA GLU A 706 -8.61 -11.10 -9.93
C GLU A 706 -10.13 -11.22 -9.80
N THR A 707 -10.91 -10.15 -10.02
CA THR A 707 -12.38 -10.23 -10.04
C THR A 707 -12.89 -11.18 -11.14
N VAL A 708 -12.25 -11.18 -12.32
CA VAL A 708 -12.55 -12.15 -13.40
C VAL A 708 -12.21 -13.58 -12.99
N ILE A 709 -11.03 -13.79 -12.38
CA ILE A 709 -10.61 -15.09 -11.84
C ILE A 709 -11.61 -15.59 -10.81
N GLN A 710 -11.99 -14.75 -9.84
CA GLN A 710 -12.97 -15.10 -8.81
C GLN A 710 -14.31 -15.50 -9.45
N ALA A 711 -14.81 -14.79 -10.46
CA ALA A 711 -16.04 -15.17 -11.14
C ALA A 711 -15.95 -16.60 -11.75
N MET A 712 -14.82 -16.94 -12.36
CA MET A 712 -14.57 -18.30 -12.89
C MET A 712 -14.44 -19.36 -11.79
N GLN A 713 -13.81 -19.02 -10.66
CA GLN A 713 -13.70 -19.91 -9.49
C GLN A 713 -15.07 -20.15 -8.83
N GLU A 714 -15.89 -19.11 -8.71
CA GLU A 714 -17.26 -19.18 -8.21
C GLU A 714 -18.12 -20.10 -9.10
N TRP A 715 -18.08 -19.89 -10.42
CA TRP A 715 -18.76 -20.76 -11.37
C TRP A 715 -18.29 -22.20 -11.29
N LEU A 716 -16.98 -22.45 -11.18
CA LEU A 716 -16.44 -23.81 -11.10
C LEU A 716 -16.90 -24.53 -9.82
N LEU A 717 -16.95 -23.86 -8.66
CA LEU A 717 -17.47 -24.45 -7.41
C LEU A 717 -18.98 -24.73 -7.44
N ASP A 718 -19.74 -23.88 -8.12
CA ASP A 718 -21.20 -24.00 -8.22
C ASP A 718 -21.62 -25.02 -9.30
N SER A 719 -20.77 -25.25 -10.29
CA SER A 719 -21.00 -26.22 -11.37
C SER A 719 -20.75 -27.69 -10.97
N ALA A 720 -21.44 -28.60 -11.65
CA ALA A 720 -21.17 -30.04 -11.59
C ALA A 720 -19.80 -30.45 -12.22
N HIS A 721 -18.96 -29.49 -12.66
CA HIS A 721 -17.63 -29.82 -13.17
C HIS A 721 -16.69 -30.28 -12.05
N ALA A 722 -16.87 -29.81 -10.82
CA ALA A 722 -16.09 -30.21 -9.65
C ALA A 722 -16.59 -31.51 -8.97
N ASP A 723 -17.69 -32.11 -9.46
CA ASP A 723 -18.29 -33.30 -8.86
C ASP A 723 -17.32 -34.48 -8.81
N GLY A 724 -17.20 -35.09 -7.63
CA GLY A 724 -16.33 -36.23 -7.37
C GLY A 724 -14.91 -35.89 -6.97
N LEU A 725 -14.51 -34.62 -6.97
CA LEU A 725 -13.23 -34.19 -6.39
C LEU A 725 -13.29 -34.23 -4.85
N VAL A 726 -12.26 -34.82 -4.22
CA VAL A 726 -12.14 -34.97 -2.77
C VAL A 726 -11.21 -33.89 -2.21
N ASP A 727 -11.81 -32.96 -1.48
CA ASP A 727 -11.14 -31.81 -0.84
C ASP A 727 -10.16 -31.02 -1.73
N PRO A 728 -10.57 -30.59 -2.94
CA PRO A 728 -9.68 -29.88 -3.85
C PRO A 728 -9.41 -28.43 -3.41
N ALA A 729 -8.25 -27.92 -3.81
CA ALA A 729 -7.85 -26.52 -3.64
C ALA A 729 -7.68 -25.83 -5.00
N PHE A 730 -7.84 -24.50 -5.04
CA PHE A 730 -7.52 -23.72 -6.23
C PHE A 730 -6.01 -23.52 -6.37
N ILE A 731 -5.51 -23.61 -7.59
CA ILE A 731 -4.12 -23.28 -7.93
C ILE A 731 -4.06 -22.40 -9.17
N LEU A 732 -3.01 -21.61 -9.30
CA LEU A 732 -2.74 -20.88 -10.54
C LEU A 732 -2.27 -21.87 -11.63
N PRO A 733 -2.88 -21.86 -12.83
CA PRO A 733 -2.54 -22.80 -13.91
C PRO A 733 -1.11 -22.69 -14.43
N VAL A 734 -0.27 -23.68 -14.09
CA VAL A 734 1.07 -23.84 -14.68
C VAL A 734 0.97 -24.03 -16.20
N GLY A 735 1.88 -23.38 -16.94
CA GLY A 735 2.05 -23.49 -18.39
C GLY A 735 0.96 -22.82 -19.23
N THR A 736 0.09 -22.02 -18.63
CA THR A 736 -0.96 -21.28 -19.35
C THR A 736 -0.60 -19.81 -19.39
N ALA A 737 -0.26 -19.31 -20.58
CA ALA A 737 -0.06 -17.88 -20.80
C ALA A 737 -1.43 -17.18 -20.90
N PHE A 738 -1.60 -16.07 -20.17
CA PHE A 738 -2.72 -15.17 -20.36
C PHE A 738 -2.22 -13.77 -20.75
N THR A 739 -3.10 -12.97 -21.35
CA THR A 739 -2.82 -11.58 -21.71
C THR A 739 -3.89 -10.66 -21.17
N TRP A 740 -3.53 -9.39 -20.94
CA TRP A 740 -4.49 -8.34 -20.60
C TRP A 740 -4.20 -7.06 -21.40
N LYS A 741 -5.23 -6.24 -21.59
CA LYS A 741 -5.14 -4.90 -22.18
C LYS A 741 -6.01 -3.94 -21.37
N TYR A 742 -5.49 -2.74 -21.13
CA TYR A 742 -6.21 -1.66 -20.47
C TYR A 742 -6.25 -0.43 -21.38
N ARG A 743 -7.45 0.10 -21.66
CA ARG A 743 -7.68 1.36 -22.40
C ARG A 743 -8.58 2.33 -21.62
N GLY A 744 -8.54 2.23 -20.30
CA GLY A 744 -9.14 3.18 -19.40
C GLY A 744 -8.82 2.87 -17.94
N GLN A 745 -9.41 3.64 -17.04
CA GLN A 745 -9.22 3.53 -15.60
C GLN A 745 -10.55 3.58 -14.85
N PHE A 746 -10.58 3.00 -13.64
CA PHE A 746 -11.67 3.15 -12.68
C PHE A 746 -11.25 4.12 -11.57
N LEU A 747 -12.00 5.21 -11.44
CA LEU A 747 -11.86 6.21 -10.38
C LEU A 747 -12.91 5.96 -9.28
N PRO A 748 -12.73 6.51 -8.06
CA PRO A 748 -13.74 6.49 -6.99
C PRO A 748 -15.13 7.00 -7.42
N THR A 749 -15.19 7.83 -8.47
CA THR A 749 -16.43 8.45 -8.98
C THR A 749 -17.10 7.70 -10.13
N ASP A 750 -16.53 6.60 -10.65
CA ASP A 750 -17.10 5.88 -11.81
C ASP A 750 -18.34 5.01 -11.45
N GLY A 751 -18.66 4.86 -10.16
CA GLY A 751 -19.94 4.34 -9.66
C GLY A 751 -20.12 2.81 -9.71
N GLU A 752 -19.83 2.15 -10.83
CA GLU A 752 -19.86 0.68 -10.95
C GLU A 752 -18.73 0.12 -11.82
N THR A 753 -18.32 -1.11 -11.51
CA THR A 753 -17.59 -1.99 -12.42
C THR A 753 -18.55 -3.05 -12.96
N ARG A 754 -18.43 -3.39 -14.24
CA ARG A 754 -19.17 -4.50 -14.86
C ARG A 754 -18.20 -5.39 -15.61
N LEU A 755 -18.32 -6.70 -15.46
CA LEU A 755 -17.49 -7.67 -16.19
C LEU A 755 -18.36 -8.69 -16.92
N GLU A 756 -17.76 -9.28 -17.97
CA GLU A 756 -18.23 -10.52 -18.57
C GLU A 756 -17.07 -11.50 -18.71
N VAL A 757 -17.37 -12.80 -18.62
CA VAL A 757 -16.44 -13.89 -18.94
C VAL A 757 -17.12 -14.88 -19.87
N HIS A 758 -16.46 -15.19 -20.98
CA HIS A 758 -16.83 -16.30 -21.87
C HIS A 758 -16.00 -17.51 -21.49
N ILE A 759 -16.63 -18.53 -20.92
CA ILE A 759 -15.97 -19.82 -20.70
C ILE A 759 -15.66 -20.41 -22.07
N LYS A 760 -14.39 -20.75 -22.28
CA LYS A 760 -13.83 -21.15 -23.57
C LYS A 760 -13.52 -22.63 -23.64
N GLU A 761 -13.12 -23.22 -22.52
CA GLU A 761 -12.77 -24.64 -22.43
C GLU A 761 -12.83 -25.15 -20.98
N VAL A 762 -13.33 -26.37 -20.79
CA VAL A 762 -13.31 -27.09 -19.50
C VAL A 762 -12.58 -28.43 -19.64
N ARG A 763 -11.29 -28.45 -19.29
CA ARG A 763 -10.45 -29.67 -19.30
C ARG A 763 -10.56 -30.40 -17.97
N ARG A 764 -10.84 -31.71 -18.03
CA ARG A 764 -10.86 -32.61 -16.87
C ARG A 764 -9.69 -33.58 -16.94
N GLY A 765 -9.03 -33.78 -15.81
CA GLY A 765 -7.94 -34.75 -15.64
C GLY A 765 -8.17 -35.60 -14.40
N GLN A 766 -7.23 -36.51 -14.10
CA GLN A 766 -7.31 -37.29 -12.86
C GLN A 766 -7.17 -36.35 -11.66
N GLY A 767 -8.21 -36.28 -10.82
CA GLY A 767 -8.25 -35.45 -9.61
C GLY A 767 -8.23 -33.94 -9.84
N ARG A 768 -8.61 -33.45 -11.04
CA ARG A 768 -8.51 -32.02 -11.36
C ARG A 768 -9.35 -31.52 -12.52
N VAL A 769 -9.65 -30.22 -12.49
CA VAL A 769 -10.35 -29.51 -13.57
C VAL A 769 -9.71 -28.14 -13.80
N ARG A 770 -9.40 -27.84 -15.08
CA ARG A 770 -8.92 -26.54 -15.54
C ARG A 770 -9.97 -25.90 -16.44
N VAL A 771 -10.29 -24.64 -16.17
CA VAL A 771 -11.24 -23.84 -16.95
C VAL A 771 -10.50 -22.64 -17.53
N THR A 772 -10.61 -22.43 -18.83
CA THR A 772 -10.05 -21.28 -19.54
C THR A 772 -11.19 -20.39 -20.04
N GLY A 773 -11.00 -19.07 -20.03
CA GLY A 773 -11.97 -18.10 -20.53
C GLY A 773 -11.33 -16.84 -21.11
N ASP A 774 -12.15 -16.08 -21.84
CA ASP A 774 -11.81 -14.76 -22.37
C ASP A 774 -12.82 -13.74 -21.81
N ALA A 775 -12.35 -12.62 -21.27
CA ALA A 775 -13.13 -11.69 -20.46
C ALA A 775 -13.04 -10.23 -20.94
N SER A 776 -14.00 -9.41 -20.52
CA SER A 776 -13.98 -7.96 -20.70
C SER A 776 -14.55 -7.25 -19.48
N VAL A 777 -14.09 -6.01 -19.23
CA VAL A 777 -14.56 -5.18 -18.11
C VAL A 777 -14.87 -3.76 -18.58
N TRP A 778 -15.97 -3.22 -18.08
CA TRP A 778 -16.53 -1.91 -18.38
C TRP A 778 -16.60 -1.04 -17.14
N LYS A 779 -16.45 0.26 -17.36
CA LYS A 779 -17.10 1.29 -16.56
C LYS A 779 -18.36 1.78 -17.29
N PRO A 780 -19.25 2.59 -16.68
CA PRO A 780 -20.49 3.00 -17.33
C PRO A 780 -20.30 3.53 -18.75
N GLY A 781 -20.89 2.83 -19.72
CA GLY A 781 -20.85 3.16 -21.15
C GLY A 781 -19.55 2.85 -21.91
N LEU A 782 -18.49 2.35 -21.26
CA LEU A 782 -17.17 2.18 -21.90
C LEU A 782 -16.47 0.88 -21.50
N ARG A 783 -16.18 0.02 -22.48
CA ARG A 783 -15.34 -1.18 -22.32
C ARG A 783 -13.89 -0.75 -22.22
N ILE A 784 -13.20 -1.10 -21.13
CA ILE A 784 -11.85 -0.61 -20.84
C ILE A 784 -10.83 -1.73 -20.63
N TYR A 785 -11.22 -2.90 -20.14
CA TYR A 785 -10.30 -4.04 -19.98
C TYR A 785 -10.71 -5.21 -20.88
N GLU A 786 -9.71 -5.93 -21.37
CA GLU A 786 -9.82 -7.21 -22.07
C GLU A 786 -8.77 -8.15 -21.45
N CYS A 787 -9.15 -9.39 -21.18
CA CYS A 787 -8.24 -10.43 -20.70
C CYS A 787 -8.48 -11.72 -21.49
N LEU A 788 -7.44 -12.30 -22.08
CA LEU A 788 -7.55 -13.45 -22.98
C LEU A 788 -6.67 -14.61 -22.48
N GLY A 789 -7.21 -15.83 -22.56
CA GLY A 789 -6.53 -17.04 -22.09
C GLY A 789 -6.43 -17.13 -20.56
N ILE A 790 -7.21 -16.35 -19.82
CA ILE A 790 -7.22 -16.44 -18.36
C ILE A 790 -7.77 -17.81 -17.95
N ALA A 791 -7.15 -18.44 -16.96
CA ALA A 791 -7.51 -19.78 -16.55
C ALA A 791 -7.51 -19.93 -15.03
N VAL A 792 -8.38 -20.82 -14.56
CA VAL A 792 -8.45 -21.24 -13.16
C VAL A 792 -8.36 -22.76 -13.09
N GLU A 793 -7.80 -23.29 -12.02
CA GLU A 793 -7.72 -24.73 -11.83
C GLU A 793 -8.06 -25.13 -10.39
N LEU A 794 -8.88 -26.19 -10.28
CA LEU A 794 -9.28 -26.83 -9.04
C LEU A 794 -8.70 -28.25 -9.03
N ARG A 795 -7.94 -28.60 -7.99
CA ARG A 795 -7.12 -29.82 -7.95
C ARG A 795 -7.08 -30.47 -6.56
N GLU A 796 -7.20 -31.79 -6.50
CA GLU A 796 -6.95 -32.61 -5.30
C GLU A 796 -5.46 -32.60 -4.90
N ASP A 797 -5.18 -32.84 -3.61
CA ASP A 797 -3.80 -33.06 -3.16
C ASP A 797 -3.18 -34.31 -3.81
N GLY A 798 -1.92 -34.22 -4.23
CA GLY A 798 -1.19 -35.29 -4.91
C GLY A 798 -1.65 -35.63 -6.34
N ALA A 799 -2.63 -34.93 -6.93
CA ALA A 799 -3.03 -35.15 -8.32
C ALA A 799 -1.88 -34.80 -9.30
N PRO A 800 -1.72 -35.56 -10.40
CA PRO A 800 -0.60 -35.37 -11.33
C PRO A 800 -0.65 -33.99 -12.03
N SER A 801 0.52 -33.47 -12.44
CA SER A 801 0.62 -32.31 -13.34
C SER A 801 0.01 -32.59 -14.72
N TRP A 802 -0.17 -31.54 -15.52
CA TRP A 802 -0.75 -31.67 -16.88
C TRP A 802 0.34 -32.13 -17.86
#